data_AF-E2SEU0-F1
#
_entry.id   AF-E2SEU0-F1
#
_cell.length_a   1.000
_cell.length_b   1.000
_cell.length_c   1.000
_cell.angle_alpha   90.00
_cell.angle_beta   90.00
_cell.angle_gamma   90.00
#
_symmetry.space_group_name_H-M   'P 1'
#
loop_
_entity.id
_entity.type
_entity.pdbx_description
1 polymer ?
#
loop_
_entity_poly.entity_id
_entity_poly.type
_entity_poly.pdbx_seq_one_letter_code
_entity_poly.pdbx_strand_id
1 'polypeptide(L)'
;MPPPQEEICMDSVLDDVREVIGHVLDRDEGWPGLQQAGLLALAAPASFGGEDLGMAEVAALLHEVGRRSSDLPVWETVACGLLPLVRSGSPDLQADLLPRVLAGDLTFAPALAEVGAALPTRPRTSLAGGGVTGSKVGVPVPTGPALLLVSVTGPDGPVVALVDPDGPGVSRTDTGSSRGAGEATYTFTSAPVVGELDAEVVRRHAVAGLVALGAGAVEGARDLTAGYIRDRRQFGRALAEFQAVALQIADVYVASRTFTLTATEVARRLDAGDPAADDLAVAAHWFADRAGPAMQTCHHLHGGMGVDITYAMSGYFSLVRDISRHLGGPGALADVPVTESAGKNAELTEAERTFKAEARRYLSGLVSDADREEMRANRHGPAYHRIIKQMGADGWMGVGWPEEYGGQGRGVIEQQVFVNEAARADVHLPSVTLQTVGPTLQAFGTDVQKKMFLSDIIAGDVHFAIGYSEPDAGTDLASMRTSARRDGDHYVVNGQKMWTTGGHAADYVWLAVRTDPEAPPHRGISVLIVDTRDPGFSWTPIVTSDGSHHTNATYYNDVRVPVDMLVGEENRGWQLITAQLNHERIMLGPAGRVEGLRDLVRDWADGRTAPDGTPVLEVPWVRDTLARATASLRVNELLNWAVARASSTERTTVADASTSKVFASDEVQRLGLALADVVTAYGDPADPATGRLAEYLDSTSKRNLVLSFGGGVNEVQRELIAMFGLDLPRVPR
;
A
#
# COMPACT_ATOMS: atom_id res chain seq x y z
N MET A 1 10.22 -23.82 6.65
CA MET A 1 8.97 -24.43 7.18
C MET A 1 7.86 -24.15 6.18
N PRO A 2 6.93 -25.08 5.91
CA PRO A 2 5.71 -24.71 5.19
C PRO A 2 4.96 -23.62 5.98
N PRO A 3 4.14 -22.77 5.34
CA PRO A 3 3.33 -21.80 6.07
C PRO A 3 2.43 -22.54 7.07
N PRO A 4 2.03 -21.91 8.18
CA PRO A 4 1.06 -22.52 9.08
C PRO A 4 -0.20 -22.86 8.29
N GLN A 5 -0.64 -24.13 8.38
CA GLN A 5 -1.80 -24.66 7.64
C GLN A 5 -3.11 -23.88 7.89
N GLU A 6 -3.18 -23.09 8.96
CA GLU A 6 -4.33 -22.24 9.29
C GLU A 6 -4.49 -21.03 8.35
N GLU A 7 -3.40 -20.44 7.85
CA GLU A 7 -3.45 -19.23 6.99
C GLU A 7 -3.91 -19.60 5.56
N ILE A 8 -3.48 -20.76 5.05
CA ILE A 8 -3.92 -21.32 3.76
C ILE A 8 -5.39 -21.75 3.80
N CYS A 9 -5.89 -22.16 4.97
CA CYS A 9 -7.29 -22.58 5.14
C CYS A 9 -8.26 -21.38 5.04
N MET A 10 -7.91 -20.24 5.64
CA MET A 10 -8.79 -19.07 5.71
C MET A 10 -8.93 -18.34 4.36
N ASP A 11 -7.86 -18.24 3.57
CA ASP A 11 -7.93 -17.70 2.21
C ASP A 11 -8.79 -18.58 1.27
N SER A 12 -8.75 -19.91 1.43
CA SER A 12 -9.57 -20.82 0.62
C SER A 12 -11.07 -20.72 0.92
N VAL A 13 -11.45 -20.49 2.19
CA VAL A 13 -12.84 -20.31 2.60
C VAL A 13 -13.39 -18.98 2.08
N LEU A 14 -12.63 -17.90 2.15
CA LEU A 14 -13.05 -16.60 1.62
C LEU A 14 -13.21 -16.63 0.10
N ASP A 15 -12.37 -17.36 -0.62
CA ASP A 15 -12.50 -17.52 -2.07
C ASP A 15 -13.74 -18.35 -2.45
N ASP A 16 -14.03 -19.44 -1.75
CA ASP A 16 -15.26 -20.21 -1.92
C ASP A 16 -16.52 -19.35 -1.61
N VAL A 17 -16.47 -18.56 -0.54
CA VAL A 17 -17.54 -17.62 -0.15
C VAL A 17 -17.75 -16.56 -1.24
N ARG A 18 -16.67 -15.97 -1.78
CA ARG A 18 -16.75 -15.01 -2.90
C ARG A 18 -17.36 -15.63 -4.15
N GLU A 19 -17.00 -16.88 -4.48
CA GLU A 19 -17.57 -17.57 -5.64
C GLU A 19 -19.09 -17.76 -5.47
N VAL A 20 -19.55 -18.21 -4.30
CA VAL A 20 -20.98 -18.36 -4.00
C VAL A 20 -21.71 -17.02 -4.08
N ILE A 21 -21.15 -15.97 -3.45
CA ILE A 21 -21.73 -14.62 -3.49
C ILE A 21 -21.85 -14.13 -4.93
N GLY A 22 -20.80 -14.32 -5.74
CA GLY A 22 -20.80 -13.94 -7.15
C GLY A 22 -21.93 -14.62 -7.92
N HIS A 23 -22.09 -15.94 -7.77
CA HIS A 23 -23.15 -16.70 -8.42
C HIS A 23 -24.57 -16.23 -8.04
N VAL A 24 -24.79 -15.86 -6.78
CA VAL A 24 -26.10 -15.38 -6.31
C VAL A 24 -26.39 -13.99 -6.89
N LEU A 25 -25.42 -13.09 -6.84
CA LEU A 25 -25.58 -11.72 -7.33
C LEU A 25 -25.72 -11.68 -8.86
N ASP A 26 -25.10 -12.59 -9.60
CA ASP A 26 -25.21 -12.66 -11.06
C ASP A 26 -26.61 -13.09 -11.55
N ARG A 27 -27.43 -13.69 -10.67
CA ARG A 27 -28.84 -14.02 -10.97
C ARG A 27 -29.81 -12.86 -10.78
N ASP A 28 -29.36 -11.76 -10.19
CA ASP A 28 -30.14 -10.55 -9.90
C ASP A 28 -31.45 -10.83 -9.14
N GLU A 29 -31.40 -11.79 -8.21
CA GLU A 29 -32.54 -12.21 -7.39
C GLU A 29 -32.85 -11.22 -6.23
N GLY A 30 -32.11 -10.11 -6.16
CA GLY A 30 -32.30 -9.05 -5.17
C GLY A 30 -32.09 -9.50 -3.72
N TRP A 31 -32.74 -8.79 -2.80
CA TRP A 31 -32.70 -9.10 -1.35
C TRP A 31 -33.20 -10.52 -1.00
N PRO A 32 -34.30 -11.04 -1.61
CA PRO A 32 -34.73 -12.41 -1.37
C PRO A 32 -33.72 -13.47 -1.83
N GLY A 33 -32.96 -13.21 -2.90
CA GLY A 33 -31.91 -14.11 -3.37
C GLY A 33 -30.78 -14.27 -2.34
N LEU A 34 -30.34 -13.16 -1.74
CA LEU A 34 -29.35 -13.19 -0.65
C LEU A 34 -29.84 -14.01 0.55
N GLN A 35 -31.12 -13.85 0.90
CA GLN A 35 -31.76 -14.60 1.99
C GLN A 35 -31.80 -16.10 1.69
N GLN A 36 -32.25 -16.50 0.50
CA GLN A 36 -32.36 -17.91 0.10
C GLN A 36 -30.99 -18.60 0.02
N ALA A 37 -29.96 -17.85 -0.35
CA ALA A 37 -28.58 -18.33 -0.38
C ALA A 37 -27.90 -18.35 1.01
N GLY A 38 -28.59 -17.93 2.07
CA GLY A 38 -28.03 -17.88 3.44
C GLY A 38 -27.05 -16.74 3.69
N LEU A 39 -26.89 -15.81 2.75
CA LEU A 39 -25.89 -14.73 2.85
C LEU A 39 -26.24 -13.69 3.93
N LEU A 40 -27.52 -13.61 4.33
CA LEU A 40 -27.93 -12.79 5.48
C LEU A 40 -27.56 -13.42 6.83
N ALA A 41 -27.25 -14.72 6.84
CA ALA A 41 -26.96 -15.49 8.05
C ALA A 41 -25.46 -15.65 8.34
N LEU A 42 -24.58 -15.19 7.44
CA LEU A 42 -23.12 -15.29 7.58
C LEU A 42 -22.65 -14.86 8.97
N ALA A 43 -23.02 -13.64 9.37
CA ALA A 43 -22.58 -13.04 10.63
C ALA A 43 -23.49 -13.35 11.83
N ALA A 44 -24.48 -14.22 11.68
CA ALA A 44 -25.37 -14.57 12.77
C ALA A 44 -24.87 -15.79 13.56
N PRO A 45 -25.24 -15.91 14.85
CA PRO A 45 -24.79 -17.04 15.65
C PRO A 45 -25.37 -18.37 15.15
N ALA A 46 -24.63 -19.47 15.28
CA ALA A 46 -25.13 -20.80 14.94
C ALA A 46 -26.40 -21.18 15.74
N SER A 47 -26.59 -20.63 16.95
CA SER A 47 -27.81 -20.82 17.76
C SER A 47 -29.08 -20.25 17.12
N PHE A 48 -28.93 -19.32 16.16
CA PHE A 48 -30.01 -18.74 15.36
C PHE A 48 -30.00 -19.24 13.91
N GLY A 49 -29.21 -20.26 13.59
CA GLY A 49 -29.07 -20.82 12.24
C GLY A 49 -28.13 -20.04 11.32
N GLY A 50 -27.20 -19.26 11.88
CA GLY A 50 -26.11 -18.62 11.15
C GLY A 50 -24.80 -19.41 11.14
N GLU A 51 -23.73 -18.78 10.66
CA GLU A 51 -22.42 -19.42 10.44
C GLU A 51 -21.31 -18.94 11.41
N ASP A 52 -21.63 -18.06 12.37
CA ASP A 52 -20.67 -17.46 13.33
C ASP A 52 -19.50 -16.70 12.65
N LEU A 53 -19.68 -16.24 11.40
CA LEU A 53 -18.66 -15.52 10.64
C LEU A 53 -18.58 -14.04 11.03
N GLY A 54 -17.51 -13.38 10.56
CA GLY A 54 -17.12 -12.05 11.01
C GLY A 54 -17.35 -10.93 10.00
N MET A 55 -16.70 -9.81 10.28
CA MET A 55 -16.61 -8.66 9.40
C MET A 55 -15.84 -9.00 8.11
N ALA A 56 -14.91 -9.97 8.10
CA ALA A 56 -14.17 -10.39 6.92
C ALA A 56 -15.10 -10.95 5.83
N GLU A 57 -15.99 -11.87 6.17
CA GLU A 57 -16.95 -12.45 5.23
C GLU A 57 -18.02 -11.44 4.81
N VAL A 58 -18.47 -10.59 5.75
CA VAL A 58 -19.38 -9.47 5.42
C VAL A 58 -18.70 -8.45 4.50
N ALA A 59 -17.42 -8.18 4.69
CA ALA A 59 -16.65 -7.31 3.81
C ALA A 59 -16.51 -7.92 2.41
N ALA A 60 -16.33 -9.25 2.28
CA ALA A 60 -16.33 -9.93 0.99
C ALA A 60 -17.69 -9.78 0.28
N LEU A 61 -18.81 -9.95 0.99
CA LEU A 61 -20.14 -9.71 0.46
C LEU A 61 -20.33 -8.25 0.00
N LEU A 62 -19.96 -7.29 0.83
CA LEU A 62 -20.04 -5.86 0.50
C LEU A 62 -19.18 -5.50 -0.70
N HIS A 63 -17.98 -6.07 -0.79
CA HIS A 63 -17.09 -5.88 -1.93
C HIS A 63 -17.75 -6.35 -3.23
N GLU A 64 -18.34 -7.54 -3.25
CA GLU A 64 -19.03 -8.07 -4.45
C GLU A 64 -20.30 -7.30 -4.82
N VAL A 65 -21.05 -6.81 -3.82
CA VAL A 65 -22.18 -5.88 -4.03
C VAL A 65 -21.70 -4.58 -4.67
N GLY A 66 -20.62 -4.01 -4.14
CA GLY A 66 -20.00 -2.79 -4.67
C GLY A 66 -19.47 -2.99 -6.08
N ARG A 67 -18.79 -4.11 -6.33
CA ARG A 67 -18.24 -4.52 -7.63
C ARG A 67 -19.28 -4.64 -8.74
N ARG A 68 -20.56 -4.83 -8.39
CA ARG A 68 -21.70 -4.81 -9.34
C ARG A 68 -22.50 -3.52 -9.31
N SER A 69 -22.17 -2.60 -8.40
CA SER A 69 -22.94 -1.39 -8.10
C SER A 69 -24.41 -1.70 -7.73
N SER A 70 -24.67 -2.86 -7.13
CA SER A 70 -26.02 -3.31 -6.80
C SER A 70 -26.64 -2.48 -5.68
N ASP A 71 -27.93 -2.19 -5.78
CA ASP A 71 -28.69 -1.42 -4.78
C ASP A 71 -29.34 -2.38 -3.76
N LEU A 72 -28.53 -2.85 -2.81
CA LEU A 72 -28.94 -3.83 -1.80
C LEU A 72 -28.61 -3.31 -0.39
N PRO A 73 -29.51 -3.45 0.60
CA PRO A 73 -29.34 -2.87 1.93
C PRO A 73 -28.37 -3.69 2.82
N VAL A 74 -27.28 -4.22 2.24
CA VAL A 74 -26.31 -5.08 2.92
C VAL A 74 -25.48 -4.26 3.90
N TRP A 75 -25.04 -3.07 3.53
CA TRP A 75 -24.26 -2.21 4.43
C TRP A 75 -25.10 -1.80 5.64
N GLU A 76 -26.32 -1.36 5.37
CA GLU A 76 -27.27 -0.90 6.36
C GLU A 76 -27.68 -2.03 7.30
N THR A 77 -28.06 -3.18 6.75
CA THR A 77 -28.67 -4.26 7.52
C THR A 77 -27.62 -5.18 8.14
N VAL A 78 -26.60 -5.58 7.39
CA VAL A 78 -25.64 -6.60 7.83
C VAL A 78 -24.49 -5.94 8.61
N ALA A 79 -23.82 -4.94 8.02
CA ALA A 79 -22.67 -4.31 8.67
C ALA A 79 -23.06 -3.35 9.79
N CYS A 80 -24.07 -2.48 9.61
CA CYS A 80 -24.47 -1.54 10.66
C CYS A 80 -25.42 -2.14 11.69
N GLY A 81 -26.23 -3.12 11.31
CA GLY A 81 -27.29 -3.69 12.13
C GLY A 81 -26.94 -5.05 12.75
N LEU A 82 -26.86 -6.09 11.92
CA LEU A 82 -26.71 -7.48 12.35
C LEU A 82 -25.43 -7.71 13.16
N LEU A 83 -24.26 -7.34 12.63
CA LEU A 83 -22.98 -7.53 13.31
C LEU A 83 -22.96 -6.83 14.69
N PRO A 84 -23.33 -5.55 14.81
CA PRO A 84 -23.45 -4.88 16.10
C PRO A 84 -24.52 -5.46 17.03
N LEU A 85 -25.66 -5.93 16.50
CA LEU A 85 -26.71 -6.58 17.27
C LEU A 85 -26.18 -7.88 17.93
N VAL A 86 -25.46 -8.70 17.17
CA VAL A 86 -24.84 -9.93 17.67
C VAL A 86 -23.78 -9.63 18.73
N ARG A 87 -22.96 -8.60 18.50
CA ARG A 87 -21.82 -8.27 19.38
C ARG A 87 -22.19 -7.49 20.64
N SER A 88 -23.25 -6.70 20.62
CA SER A 88 -23.56 -5.75 21.71
C SER A 88 -25.04 -5.70 22.13
N GLY A 89 -25.95 -6.31 21.38
CA GLY A 89 -27.36 -6.35 21.74
C GLY A 89 -27.63 -7.22 22.96
N SER A 90 -28.62 -6.84 23.76
CA SER A 90 -29.07 -7.67 24.88
C SER A 90 -29.64 -9.01 24.39
N PRO A 91 -29.61 -10.08 25.20
CA PRO A 91 -30.16 -11.38 24.81
C PRO A 91 -31.63 -11.31 24.36
N ASP A 92 -32.44 -10.48 25.01
CA ASP A 92 -33.85 -10.28 24.65
C ASP A 92 -33.98 -9.59 23.29
N LEU A 93 -33.14 -8.58 23.02
CA LEU A 93 -33.12 -7.87 21.74
C LEU A 93 -32.66 -8.78 20.60
N GLN A 94 -31.65 -9.61 20.84
CA GLN A 94 -31.17 -10.60 19.87
C GLN A 94 -32.25 -11.64 19.57
N ALA A 95 -32.94 -12.16 20.59
CA ALA A 95 -33.99 -13.15 20.44
C ALA A 95 -35.19 -12.63 19.63
N ASP A 96 -35.52 -11.34 19.74
CA ASP A 96 -36.61 -10.70 18.98
C ASP A 96 -36.19 -10.39 17.53
N LEU A 97 -35.02 -9.77 17.34
CA LEU A 97 -34.66 -9.17 16.06
C LEU A 97 -33.93 -10.13 15.11
N LEU A 98 -33.04 -10.99 15.60
CA LEU A 98 -32.24 -11.87 14.73
C LEU A 98 -33.11 -12.74 13.80
N PRO A 99 -34.15 -13.46 14.28
CA PRO A 99 -34.96 -14.29 13.40
C PRO A 99 -35.61 -13.51 12.25
N ARG A 100 -36.01 -12.26 12.51
CA ARG A 100 -36.68 -11.39 11.52
C ARG A 100 -35.69 -10.85 10.48
N VAL A 101 -34.48 -10.51 10.90
CA VAL A 101 -33.40 -10.08 9.99
C VAL A 101 -32.99 -11.24 9.09
N LEU A 102 -32.81 -12.44 9.66
CA LEU A 102 -32.41 -13.65 8.93
C LEU A 102 -33.47 -14.16 7.96
N ALA A 103 -34.76 -13.94 8.28
CA ALA A 103 -35.86 -14.19 7.35
C ALA A 103 -35.94 -13.16 6.21
N GLY A 104 -35.18 -12.06 6.28
CA GLY A 104 -35.25 -10.94 5.35
C GLY A 104 -36.46 -10.01 5.56
N ASP A 105 -37.21 -10.20 6.65
CA ASP A 105 -38.44 -9.48 6.98
C ASP A 105 -38.19 -8.13 7.68
N LEU A 106 -36.98 -7.92 8.20
CA LEU A 106 -36.57 -6.69 8.88
C LEU A 106 -35.21 -6.22 8.36
N THR A 107 -35.14 -4.94 7.97
CA THR A 107 -33.88 -4.27 7.64
C THR A 107 -33.54 -3.20 8.69
N PHE A 108 -32.33 -2.64 8.58
CA PHE A 108 -31.94 -1.48 9.37
C PHE A 108 -31.67 -0.29 8.46
N ALA A 109 -31.76 0.92 9.02
CA ALA A 109 -31.33 2.15 8.36
C ALA A 109 -30.41 2.96 9.29
N PRO A 110 -29.12 3.13 8.95
CA PRO A 110 -28.17 3.85 9.78
C PRO A 110 -28.47 5.35 9.80
N ALA A 111 -28.98 5.83 10.94
CA ALA A 111 -29.22 7.24 11.22
C ALA A 111 -28.08 7.80 12.07
N LEU A 112 -26.88 7.79 11.49
CA LEU A 112 -25.62 8.05 12.22
C LEU A 112 -25.14 9.50 12.08
N ALA A 113 -25.35 10.11 10.91
CA ALA A 113 -24.80 11.41 10.56
C ALA A 113 -25.63 12.60 11.07
N GLU A 114 -24.93 13.68 11.39
CA GLU A 114 -25.50 14.99 11.73
C GLU A 114 -24.89 16.07 10.84
N VAL A 115 -25.54 17.23 10.77
CA VAL A 115 -25.02 18.37 10.00
C VAL A 115 -23.60 18.73 10.48
N GLY A 116 -22.62 18.59 9.58
CA GLY A 116 -21.21 18.86 9.84
C GLY A 116 -20.42 17.71 10.47
N ALA A 117 -21.03 16.55 10.74
CA ALA A 117 -20.35 15.38 11.30
C ALA A 117 -20.97 14.09 10.77
N ALA A 118 -20.25 13.36 9.91
CA ALA A 118 -20.76 12.13 9.29
C ALA A 118 -20.91 10.98 10.30
N LEU A 119 -19.94 10.79 11.20
CA LEU A 119 -19.94 9.72 12.20
C LEU A 119 -19.43 10.25 13.56
N PRO A 120 -20.18 11.14 14.22
CA PRO A 120 -19.71 11.79 15.45
C PRO A 120 -19.54 10.77 16.59
N THR A 121 -18.40 10.81 17.27
CA THR A 121 -18.17 10.04 18.51
C THR A 121 -19.00 10.56 19.68
N ARG A 122 -19.46 11.81 19.61
CA ARG A 122 -20.40 12.43 20.55
C ARG A 122 -21.54 13.10 19.79
N PRO A 123 -22.62 12.38 19.47
CA PRO A 123 -23.77 12.94 18.76
C PRO A 123 -24.45 14.06 19.54
N ARG A 124 -24.99 15.08 18.86
CA ARG A 124 -25.84 16.11 19.50
C ARG A 124 -27.26 15.61 19.76
N THR A 125 -27.71 14.66 18.96
CA THR A 125 -28.96 13.92 19.22
C THR A 125 -28.82 13.20 20.56
N SER A 126 -29.83 13.30 21.42
CA SER A 126 -29.77 12.82 22.81
C SER A 126 -30.83 11.80 23.13
N LEU A 127 -30.53 10.96 24.12
CA LEU A 127 -31.46 10.00 24.72
C LEU A 127 -31.68 10.38 26.17
N ALA A 128 -32.92 10.73 26.51
CA ALA A 128 -33.32 11.08 27.87
C ALA A 128 -34.75 10.63 28.15
N GLY A 129 -35.01 10.09 29.34
CA GLY A 129 -36.35 9.65 29.74
C GLY A 129 -36.94 8.54 28.85
N GLY A 130 -36.10 7.73 28.21
CA GLY A 130 -36.52 6.66 27.28
C GLY A 130 -36.90 7.15 25.88
N GLY A 131 -36.69 8.43 25.56
CA GLY A 131 -37.00 9.01 24.27
C GLY A 131 -35.81 9.69 23.59
N VAL A 132 -35.72 9.56 22.27
CA VAL A 132 -34.72 10.21 21.43
C VAL A 132 -35.18 11.61 21.00
N THR A 133 -34.30 12.60 21.09
CA THR A 133 -34.56 13.97 20.61
C THR A 133 -33.37 14.51 19.81
N GLY A 134 -33.63 15.06 18.62
CA GLY A 134 -32.60 15.61 17.75
C GLY A 134 -32.87 15.35 16.27
N SER A 135 -31.83 15.33 15.44
CA SER A 135 -31.98 15.14 13.99
C SER A 135 -30.79 14.42 13.37
N LYS A 136 -31.09 13.59 12.37
CA LYS A 136 -30.14 12.83 11.56
C LYS A 136 -30.34 13.10 10.09
N VAL A 137 -29.25 13.18 9.34
CA VAL A 137 -29.25 13.55 7.91
C VAL A 137 -28.66 12.44 7.06
N GLY A 138 -29.06 12.37 5.78
CA GLY A 138 -28.55 11.37 4.84
C GLY A 138 -28.88 9.94 5.27
N VAL A 139 -30.03 9.73 5.91
CA VAL A 139 -30.43 8.40 6.38
C VAL A 139 -31.05 7.64 5.20
N PRO A 140 -30.57 6.43 4.85
CA PRO A 140 -31.21 5.61 3.82
C PRO A 140 -32.69 5.38 4.14
N VAL A 141 -33.57 5.54 3.14
CA VAL A 141 -35.01 5.32 3.30
C VAL A 141 -35.31 3.84 3.09
N PRO A 142 -35.81 3.13 4.12
CA PRO A 142 -36.17 1.71 3.97
C PRO A 142 -37.33 1.52 2.98
N THR A 143 -37.28 0.44 2.20
CA THR A 143 -38.33 0.04 1.26
C THR A 143 -39.37 -0.92 1.87
N GLY A 144 -39.14 -1.38 3.11
CA GLY A 144 -39.99 -2.32 3.85
C GLY A 144 -39.86 -2.12 5.36
N PRO A 145 -40.31 -3.08 6.19
CA PRO A 145 -40.21 -2.99 7.64
C PRO A 145 -38.75 -2.82 8.09
N ALA A 146 -38.49 -1.79 8.89
CA ALA A 146 -37.14 -1.45 9.29
C ALA A 146 -37.08 -0.78 10.67
N LEU A 147 -35.88 -0.76 11.25
CA LEU A 147 -35.55 0.05 12.43
C LEU A 147 -34.44 1.04 12.08
N LEU A 148 -34.57 2.27 12.59
CA LEU A 148 -33.51 3.28 12.52
C LEU A 148 -32.46 2.99 13.58
N LEU A 149 -31.19 3.02 13.19
CA LEU A 149 -30.04 2.96 14.10
C LEU A 149 -29.59 4.38 14.40
N VAL A 150 -30.14 4.99 15.45
CA VAL A 150 -29.95 6.42 15.76
C VAL A 150 -28.78 6.59 16.73
N SER A 151 -27.65 7.14 16.27
CA SER A 151 -26.55 7.47 17.18
C SER A 151 -26.95 8.61 18.12
N VAL A 152 -26.81 8.42 19.43
CA VAL A 152 -27.27 9.40 20.45
C VAL A 152 -26.26 9.51 21.59
N THR A 153 -26.26 10.65 22.26
CA THR A 153 -25.62 10.79 23.58
C THR A 153 -26.67 10.50 24.65
N GLY A 154 -26.52 9.36 25.34
CA GLY A 154 -27.32 8.96 26.49
C GLY A 154 -26.72 9.42 27.83
N PRO A 155 -27.31 9.02 28.97
CA PRO A 155 -26.86 9.43 30.31
C PRO A 155 -25.45 8.96 30.65
N ASP A 156 -25.11 7.73 30.23
CA ASP A 156 -23.83 7.07 30.55
C ASP A 156 -22.79 7.18 29.42
N GLY A 157 -23.15 7.83 28.30
CA GLY A 157 -22.29 8.00 27.15
C GLY A 157 -23.00 7.80 25.81
N PRO A 158 -22.24 7.79 24.69
CA PRO A 158 -22.79 7.53 23.37
C PRO A 158 -23.33 6.10 23.23
N VAL A 159 -24.55 5.96 22.71
CA VAL A 159 -25.20 4.67 22.37
C VAL A 159 -25.87 4.78 21.00
N VAL A 160 -26.32 3.66 20.43
CA VAL A 160 -27.18 3.65 19.25
C VAL A 160 -28.56 3.13 19.64
N ALA A 161 -29.56 4.01 19.57
CA ALA A 161 -30.94 3.68 19.88
C ALA A 161 -31.68 3.14 18.65
N LEU A 162 -32.40 2.04 18.80
CA LEU A 162 -33.27 1.46 17.78
C LEU A 162 -34.63 2.15 17.85
N VAL A 163 -35.03 2.82 16.77
CA VAL A 163 -36.27 3.61 16.70
C VAL A 163 -37.11 3.17 15.50
N ASP A 164 -38.41 2.99 15.71
CA ASP A 164 -39.37 2.75 14.62
C ASP A 164 -39.46 4.00 13.73
N PRO A 165 -39.15 3.92 12.42
CA PRO A 165 -39.19 5.07 11.52
C PRO A 165 -40.58 5.70 11.37
N ASP A 166 -41.64 4.92 11.63
CA ASP A 166 -43.04 5.36 11.56
C ASP A 166 -43.66 5.54 12.97
N GLY A 167 -42.82 5.43 14.01
CA GLY A 167 -43.21 5.53 15.41
C GLY A 167 -43.57 6.95 15.87
N PRO A 168 -44.23 7.09 17.03
CA PRO A 168 -44.60 8.39 17.57
C PRO A 168 -43.35 9.25 17.85
N GLY A 169 -43.43 10.54 17.54
CA GLY A 169 -42.32 11.48 17.74
C GLY A 169 -41.25 11.44 16.66
N VAL A 170 -41.41 10.62 15.60
CA VAL A 170 -40.51 10.59 14.44
C VAL A 170 -41.14 11.38 13.29
N SER A 171 -40.33 12.19 12.61
CA SER A 171 -40.71 12.90 11.39
C SER A 171 -39.62 12.79 10.35
N ARG A 172 -40.01 12.67 9.09
CA ARG A 172 -39.12 12.43 7.95
C ARG A 172 -39.29 13.52 6.90
N THR A 173 -38.17 14.02 6.38
CA THR A 173 -38.12 14.89 5.21
C THR A 173 -37.26 14.23 4.15
N ASP A 174 -37.88 13.83 3.04
CA ASP A 174 -37.19 13.15 1.95
C ASP A 174 -36.17 14.09 1.28
N THR A 175 -35.03 13.53 0.94
CA THR A 175 -33.87 14.17 0.31
C THR A 175 -33.36 13.28 -0.83
N GLY A 176 -32.28 13.67 -1.50
CA GLY A 176 -31.69 12.87 -2.59
C GLY A 176 -30.24 12.51 -2.31
N SER A 177 -29.87 11.29 -2.69
CA SER A 177 -28.48 10.82 -2.76
C SER A 177 -27.89 11.04 -4.16
N SER A 178 -26.57 10.88 -4.32
CA SER A 178 -25.93 10.95 -5.64
C SER A 178 -26.40 9.82 -6.56
N ARG A 179 -26.74 8.65 -6.00
CA ARG A 179 -27.30 7.51 -6.76
C ARG A 179 -28.76 7.70 -7.17
N GLY A 180 -29.44 8.71 -6.63
CA GLY A 180 -30.90 8.82 -6.75
C GLY A 180 -31.66 7.81 -5.88
N ALA A 181 -30.96 7.06 -5.02
CA ALA A 181 -31.56 6.25 -3.97
C ALA A 181 -32.24 7.16 -2.92
N GLY A 182 -33.30 6.65 -2.29
CA GLY A 182 -34.04 7.38 -1.27
C GLY A 182 -33.19 7.64 -0.02
N GLU A 183 -32.96 8.90 0.30
CA GLU A 183 -32.36 9.34 1.57
C GLU A 183 -33.30 10.34 2.24
N ALA A 184 -33.23 10.48 3.57
CA ALA A 184 -34.04 11.45 4.29
C ALA A 184 -33.29 12.08 5.47
N THR A 185 -33.81 13.23 5.89
CA THR A 185 -33.56 13.78 7.22
C THR A 185 -34.64 13.32 8.17
N TYR A 186 -34.25 12.68 9.27
CA TYR A 186 -35.15 12.31 10.35
C TYR A 186 -35.02 13.29 11.51
N THR A 187 -36.15 13.70 12.09
CA THR A 187 -36.21 14.53 13.30
C THR A 187 -37.04 13.82 14.36
N PHE A 188 -36.51 13.79 15.58
CA PHE A 188 -37.03 13.05 16.71
C PHE A 188 -37.47 14.02 17.81
N THR A 189 -38.66 13.79 18.36
CA THR A 189 -39.25 14.52 19.48
C THR A 189 -39.70 13.51 20.53
N SER A 190 -38.79 13.14 21.43
CA SER A 190 -39.01 12.09 22.43
C SER A 190 -39.49 10.76 21.82
N ALA A 191 -38.89 10.35 20.70
CA ALA A 191 -39.24 9.12 20.00
C ALA A 191 -38.88 7.88 20.85
N PRO A 192 -39.80 6.93 21.07
CA PRO A 192 -39.53 5.76 21.91
C PRO A 192 -38.41 4.86 21.35
N VAL A 193 -37.63 4.29 22.26
CA VAL A 193 -36.54 3.37 21.95
C VAL A 193 -37.01 1.93 22.11
N VAL A 194 -36.75 1.10 21.09
CA VAL A 194 -37.03 -0.34 21.06
C VAL A 194 -35.91 -1.14 21.74
N GLY A 195 -34.67 -0.67 21.60
CA GLY A 195 -33.47 -1.27 22.19
C GLY A 195 -32.25 -0.39 21.96
N GLU A 196 -31.12 -0.77 22.56
CA GLU A 196 -29.87 -0.02 22.45
C GLU A 196 -28.73 -0.96 22.04
N LEU A 197 -27.78 -0.41 21.27
CA LEU A 197 -26.53 -1.04 20.86
C LEU A 197 -25.35 -0.16 21.27
N ASP A 198 -24.16 -0.77 21.33
CA ASP A 198 -22.93 -0.03 21.57
C ASP A 198 -22.59 0.88 20.37
N ALA A 199 -22.42 2.18 20.63
CA ALA A 199 -22.18 3.16 19.57
C ALA A 199 -20.85 2.96 18.85
N GLU A 200 -19.82 2.54 19.56
CA GLU A 200 -18.50 2.34 18.99
C GLU A 200 -18.47 1.09 18.11
N VAL A 201 -19.12 0.01 18.54
CA VAL A 201 -19.31 -1.20 17.73
C VAL A 201 -20.03 -0.84 16.42
N VAL A 202 -21.17 -0.14 16.47
CA VAL A 202 -21.90 0.26 15.25
C VAL A 202 -21.02 1.15 14.35
N ARG A 203 -20.35 2.15 14.91
CA ARG A 203 -19.50 3.08 14.14
C ARG A 203 -18.36 2.36 13.42
N ARG A 204 -17.65 1.45 14.10
CA ARG A 204 -16.53 0.68 13.50
C ARG A 204 -16.99 -0.18 12.34
N HIS A 205 -18.11 -0.90 12.50
CA HIS A 205 -18.64 -1.77 11.44
C HIS A 205 -19.25 -0.95 10.29
N ALA A 206 -19.86 0.21 10.57
CA ALA A 206 -20.34 1.12 9.54
C ALA A 206 -19.20 1.62 8.64
N VAL A 207 -18.08 2.07 9.21
CA VAL A 207 -16.90 2.51 8.44
C VAL A 207 -16.28 1.33 7.68
N ALA A 208 -16.06 0.19 8.34
CA ALA A 208 -15.49 -1.00 7.70
C ALA A 208 -16.34 -1.44 6.50
N GLY A 209 -17.66 -1.47 6.66
CA GLY A 209 -18.58 -1.83 5.60
C GLY A 209 -18.59 -0.85 4.42
N LEU A 210 -18.55 0.47 4.68
CA LEU A 210 -18.45 1.50 3.63
C LEU A 210 -17.15 1.38 2.83
N VAL A 211 -16.03 1.14 3.51
CA VAL A 211 -14.72 0.97 2.84
C VAL A 211 -14.71 -0.30 1.99
N ALA A 212 -15.26 -1.42 2.47
CA ALA A 212 -15.37 -2.66 1.70
C ALA A 212 -16.28 -2.51 0.47
N LEU A 213 -17.46 -1.92 0.65
CA LEU A 213 -18.38 -1.60 -0.44
C LEU A 213 -17.74 -0.68 -1.48
N GLY A 214 -17.01 0.34 -1.00
CA GLY A 214 -16.31 1.30 -1.84
C GLY A 214 -15.15 0.68 -2.61
N ALA A 215 -14.36 -0.19 -1.98
CA ALA A 215 -13.28 -0.92 -2.64
C ALA A 215 -13.81 -1.74 -3.82
N GLY A 216 -14.89 -2.48 -3.61
CA GLY A 216 -15.62 -3.19 -4.67
C GLY A 216 -16.10 -2.26 -5.77
N ALA A 217 -16.74 -1.13 -5.44
CA ALA A 217 -17.24 -0.17 -6.42
C ALA A 217 -16.15 0.40 -7.34
N VAL A 218 -14.99 0.75 -6.79
CA VAL A 218 -13.87 1.24 -7.59
C VAL A 218 -13.27 0.11 -8.44
N GLU A 219 -13.20 -1.11 -7.90
CA GLU A 219 -12.75 -2.28 -8.67
C GLU A 219 -13.68 -2.60 -9.86
N GLY A 220 -14.99 -2.60 -9.65
CA GLY A 220 -15.97 -2.80 -10.72
C GLY A 220 -15.86 -1.73 -11.81
N ALA A 221 -15.68 -0.46 -11.43
CA ALA A 221 -15.45 0.63 -12.37
C ALA A 221 -14.11 0.49 -13.14
N ARG A 222 -13.05 0.07 -12.46
CA ARG A 222 -11.74 -0.23 -13.06
C ARG A 222 -11.87 -1.33 -14.10
N ASP A 223 -12.53 -2.42 -13.77
CA ASP A 223 -12.67 -3.59 -14.65
C ASP A 223 -13.55 -3.28 -15.86
N LEU A 224 -14.66 -2.56 -15.65
CA LEU A 224 -15.49 -2.02 -16.73
C LEU A 224 -14.65 -1.15 -17.68
N THR A 225 -13.80 -0.29 -17.12
CA THR A 225 -12.90 0.57 -17.91
C THR A 225 -11.85 -0.23 -18.66
N ALA A 226 -11.19 -1.18 -18.00
CA ALA A 226 -10.18 -2.04 -18.60
C ALA A 226 -10.75 -2.84 -19.79
N GLY A 227 -11.95 -3.41 -19.63
CA GLY A 227 -12.67 -4.08 -20.73
C GLY A 227 -12.96 -3.11 -21.88
N TYR A 228 -13.51 -1.93 -21.58
CA TYR A 228 -13.82 -0.92 -22.59
C TYR A 228 -12.59 -0.51 -23.41
N ILE A 229 -11.46 -0.18 -22.76
CA ILE A 229 -10.25 0.27 -23.47
C ILE A 229 -9.53 -0.87 -24.20
N ARG A 230 -9.68 -2.12 -23.75
CA ARG A 230 -9.16 -3.31 -24.44
C ARG A 230 -9.86 -3.51 -25.79
N ASP A 231 -11.18 -3.34 -25.81
CA ASP A 231 -11.98 -3.66 -26.99
C ASP A 231 -12.16 -2.46 -27.93
N ARG A 232 -12.19 -1.23 -27.40
CA ARG A 232 -12.42 -0.03 -28.19
C ARG A 232 -11.21 0.27 -29.08
N ARG A 233 -11.42 0.35 -30.39
CA ARG A 233 -10.38 0.69 -31.37
C ARG A 233 -10.47 2.13 -31.87
N GLN A 234 -9.33 2.82 -31.93
CA GLN A 234 -9.14 4.14 -32.55
C GLN A 234 -7.77 4.21 -33.23
N PHE A 235 -7.67 4.95 -34.35
CA PHE A 235 -6.43 5.07 -35.14
C PHE A 235 -5.76 3.71 -35.46
N GLY A 236 -6.58 2.69 -35.76
CA GLY A 236 -6.12 1.35 -36.16
C GLY A 236 -5.71 0.41 -35.02
N ARG A 237 -5.75 0.83 -33.76
CA ARG A 237 -5.32 0.03 -32.59
C ARG A 237 -6.32 0.12 -31.43
N ALA A 238 -6.24 -0.79 -30.46
CA ALA A 238 -7.04 -0.69 -29.24
C ALA A 238 -6.62 0.53 -28.40
N LEU A 239 -7.52 1.09 -27.61
CA LEU A 239 -7.20 2.21 -26.72
C LEU A 239 -6.12 1.81 -25.70
N ALA A 240 -6.16 0.57 -25.20
CA ALA A 240 -5.17 0.02 -24.29
C ALA A 240 -3.74 -0.03 -24.88
N GLU A 241 -3.57 0.03 -26.20
CA GLU A 241 -2.25 0.06 -26.87
C GLU A 241 -1.64 1.47 -26.93
N PHE A 242 -2.32 2.51 -26.44
CA PHE A 242 -1.73 3.83 -26.28
C PHE A 242 -1.14 3.98 -24.88
N GLN A 243 0.15 4.30 -24.80
CA GLN A 243 0.86 4.42 -23.53
C GLN A 243 0.13 5.32 -22.54
N ALA A 244 -0.30 6.51 -22.95
CA ALA A 244 -1.02 7.44 -22.08
C ALA A 244 -2.29 6.84 -21.44
N VAL A 245 -3.01 5.98 -22.17
CA VAL A 245 -4.19 5.26 -21.65
C VAL A 245 -3.77 4.18 -20.66
N ALA A 246 -2.74 3.39 -21.00
CA ALA A 246 -2.19 2.36 -20.13
C ALA A 246 -1.67 2.93 -18.79
N LEU A 247 -1.03 4.11 -18.81
CA LEU A 247 -0.56 4.78 -17.61
C LEU A 247 -1.72 5.22 -16.71
N GLN A 248 -2.76 5.84 -17.29
CA GLN A 248 -3.92 6.32 -16.52
C GLN A 248 -4.70 5.18 -15.86
N ILE A 249 -4.94 4.07 -16.58
CA ILE A 249 -5.66 2.92 -15.99
C ILE A 249 -4.82 2.20 -14.94
N ALA A 250 -3.48 2.20 -15.07
CA ALA A 250 -2.60 1.67 -14.04
C ALA A 250 -2.70 2.47 -12.73
N ASP A 251 -2.84 3.80 -12.77
CA ASP A 251 -3.06 4.61 -11.57
C ASP A 251 -4.41 4.28 -10.88
N VAL A 252 -5.45 3.98 -11.66
CA VAL A 252 -6.73 3.48 -11.13
C VAL A 252 -6.55 2.11 -10.48
N TYR A 253 -5.75 1.22 -11.08
CA TYR A 253 -5.41 -0.07 -10.46
C TYR A 253 -4.69 0.10 -9.13
N VAL A 254 -3.68 0.99 -9.06
CA VAL A 254 -2.96 1.31 -7.81
C VAL A 254 -3.95 1.77 -6.73
N ALA A 255 -4.84 2.72 -7.03
CA ALA A 255 -5.85 3.20 -6.09
C ALA A 255 -6.78 2.07 -5.62
N SER A 256 -7.37 1.32 -6.57
CA SER A 256 -8.24 0.16 -6.30
C SER A 256 -7.57 -0.87 -5.40
N ARG A 257 -6.30 -1.20 -5.66
CA ARG A 257 -5.54 -2.14 -4.85
C ARG A 257 -5.36 -1.64 -3.42
N THR A 258 -5.05 -0.35 -3.23
CA THR A 258 -4.92 0.22 -1.89
C THR A 258 -6.21 0.19 -1.08
N PHE A 259 -7.38 0.42 -1.71
CA PHE A 259 -8.68 0.31 -1.02
C PHE A 259 -8.99 -1.11 -0.58
N THR A 260 -8.68 -2.09 -1.43
CA THR A 260 -8.89 -3.51 -1.10
C THR A 260 -8.05 -3.91 0.10
N LEU A 261 -6.78 -3.49 0.14
CA LEU A 261 -5.86 -3.81 1.24
C LEU A 261 -6.30 -3.15 2.56
N THR A 262 -6.70 -1.87 2.54
CA THR A 262 -7.19 -1.21 3.76
C THR A 262 -8.52 -1.79 4.24
N ALA A 263 -9.45 -2.13 3.34
CA ALA A 263 -10.71 -2.79 3.68
C ALA A 263 -10.47 -4.14 4.36
N THR A 264 -9.58 -4.96 3.78
CA THR A 264 -9.26 -6.30 4.28
C THR A 264 -8.62 -6.24 5.66
N GLU A 265 -7.66 -5.32 5.87
CA GLU A 265 -6.99 -5.19 7.17
C GLU A 265 -7.95 -4.72 8.27
N VAL A 266 -8.81 -3.75 7.97
CA VAL A 266 -9.82 -3.28 8.92
C VAL A 266 -10.76 -4.42 9.33
N ALA A 267 -11.25 -5.20 8.36
CA ALA A 267 -12.12 -6.33 8.65
C ALA A 267 -11.42 -7.38 9.53
N ARG A 268 -10.19 -7.77 9.17
CA ARG A 268 -9.36 -8.71 9.94
C ARG A 268 -9.17 -8.24 11.39
N ARG A 269 -8.86 -6.95 11.61
CA ARG A 269 -8.65 -6.40 12.96
C ARG A 269 -9.93 -6.45 13.80
N LEU A 270 -11.07 -6.14 13.21
CA LEU A 270 -12.35 -6.19 13.92
C LEU A 270 -12.72 -7.62 14.35
N ASP A 271 -12.40 -8.62 13.53
CA ASP A 271 -12.64 -10.03 13.87
C ASP A 271 -11.68 -10.56 14.91
N ALA A 272 -10.40 -10.18 14.83
CA ALA A 272 -9.40 -10.51 15.84
C ALA A 272 -9.65 -9.79 17.19
N GLY A 273 -10.51 -8.77 17.23
CA GLY A 273 -10.69 -7.91 18.41
C GLY A 273 -9.51 -6.97 18.67
N ASP A 274 -8.65 -6.75 17.66
CA ASP A 274 -7.50 -5.87 17.71
C ASP A 274 -7.94 -4.39 17.72
N PRO A 275 -7.12 -3.46 18.26
CA PRO A 275 -7.34 -2.03 18.07
C PRO A 275 -7.38 -1.65 16.58
N ALA A 276 -8.53 -1.18 16.10
CA ALA A 276 -8.77 -0.88 14.68
C ALA A 276 -8.99 0.62 14.37
N ALA A 277 -9.03 1.50 15.38
CA ALA A 277 -9.44 2.90 15.23
C ALA A 277 -8.62 3.66 14.18
N ASP A 278 -7.30 3.50 14.21
CA ASP A 278 -6.39 4.14 13.26
C ASP A 278 -6.57 3.62 11.84
N ASP A 279 -6.65 2.30 11.66
CA ASP A 279 -6.81 1.69 10.33
C ASP A 279 -8.17 2.05 9.73
N LEU A 280 -9.21 2.17 10.55
CA LEU A 280 -10.52 2.70 10.14
C LEU A 280 -10.41 4.15 9.68
N ALA A 281 -9.71 5.01 10.42
CA ALA A 281 -9.50 6.41 10.06
C ALA A 281 -8.68 6.56 8.78
N VAL A 282 -7.58 5.79 8.66
CA VAL A 282 -6.74 5.74 7.45
C VAL A 282 -7.58 5.26 6.27
N ALA A 283 -8.33 4.17 6.40
CA ALA A 283 -9.14 3.63 5.32
C ALA A 283 -10.23 4.62 4.86
N ALA A 284 -10.92 5.26 5.81
CA ALA A 284 -11.94 6.27 5.52
C ALA A 284 -11.35 7.49 4.80
N HIS A 285 -10.28 8.07 5.34
CA HIS A 285 -9.58 9.19 4.71
C HIS A 285 -9.04 8.82 3.32
N TRP A 286 -8.36 7.68 3.22
CA TRP A 286 -7.71 7.25 1.99
C TRP A 286 -8.72 7.03 0.87
N PHE A 287 -9.85 6.40 1.17
CA PHE A 287 -10.94 6.26 0.22
C PHE A 287 -11.50 7.62 -0.21
N ALA A 288 -11.84 8.49 0.76
CA ALA A 288 -12.42 9.80 0.49
C ALA A 288 -11.49 10.72 -0.33
N ASP A 289 -10.17 10.59 -0.17
CA ASP A 289 -9.17 11.39 -0.88
C ASP A 289 -8.89 10.86 -2.29
N ARG A 290 -8.81 9.53 -2.47
CA ARG A 290 -8.29 8.91 -3.71
C ARG A 290 -9.38 8.37 -4.65
N ALA A 291 -10.58 8.03 -4.17
CA ALA A 291 -11.61 7.38 -4.99
C ALA A 291 -12.21 8.33 -6.04
N GLY A 292 -12.43 9.61 -5.68
CA GLY A 292 -12.96 10.62 -6.60
C GLY A 292 -12.11 10.80 -7.88
N PRO A 293 -10.81 11.08 -7.76
CA PRO A 293 -9.90 11.16 -8.91
C PRO A 293 -9.84 9.86 -9.74
N ALA A 294 -9.85 8.69 -9.10
CA ALA A 294 -9.87 7.41 -9.82
C ALA A 294 -11.13 7.26 -10.70
N MET A 295 -12.30 7.65 -10.19
CA MET A 295 -13.54 7.65 -10.96
C MET A 295 -13.51 8.67 -12.11
N GLN A 296 -12.93 9.86 -11.90
CA GLN A 296 -12.76 10.84 -12.96
C GLN A 296 -11.90 10.30 -14.12
N THR A 297 -10.83 9.56 -13.81
CA THR A 297 -10.03 8.86 -14.82
C THR A 297 -10.84 7.81 -15.57
N CYS A 298 -11.66 7.01 -14.87
CA CYS A 298 -12.54 6.02 -15.49
C CYS A 298 -13.54 6.68 -16.47
N HIS A 299 -14.17 7.79 -16.08
CA HIS A 299 -15.03 8.57 -16.97
C HIS A 299 -14.26 9.12 -18.17
N HIS A 300 -13.06 9.68 -17.93
CA HIS A 300 -12.22 10.25 -18.99
C HIS A 300 -11.88 9.20 -20.06
N LEU A 301 -11.47 7.99 -19.65
CA LEU A 301 -11.10 6.91 -20.56
C LEU A 301 -12.28 6.37 -21.38
N HIS A 302 -13.51 6.50 -20.88
CA HIS A 302 -14.72 6.18 -21.63
C HIS A 302 -15.16 7.30 -22.59
N GLY A 303 -14.79 8.55 -22.32
CA GLY A 303 -15.26 9.72 -23.05
C GLY A 303 -16.77 9.92 -22.89
N GLY A 304 -17.47 10.20 -23.99
CA GLY A 304 -18.93 10.45 -23.98
C GLY A 304 -19.75 9.30 -23.40
N MET A 305 -19.33 8.05 -23.58
CA MET A 305 -20.00 6.88 -22.98
C MET A 305 -19.96 6.91 -21.44
N GLY A 306 -18.89 7.46 -20.87
CA GLY A 306 -18.72 7.50 -19.43
C GLY A 306 -19.74 8.40 -18.74
N VAL A 307 -20.28 9.41 -19.44
CA VAL A 307 -21.23 10.38 -18.87
C VAL A 307 -22.70 10.05 -19.19
N ASP A 308 -22.96 8.95 -19.89
CA ASP A 308 -24.30 8.45 -20.14
C ASP A 308 -24.84 7.76 -18.88
N ILE A 309 -25.98 8.21 -18.36
CA ILE A 309 -26.63 7.64 -17.18
C ILE A 309 -27.18 6.23 -17.42
N THR A 310 -27.40 5.86 -18.70
CA THR A 310 -27.80 4.49 -19.05
C THR A 310 -26.61 3.53 -19.09
N TYR A 311 -25.38 4.06 -19.02
CA TYR A 311 -24.16 3.28 -18.92
C TYR A 311 -23.73 3.11 -17.46
N ALA A 312 -23.24 1.93 -17.11
CA ALA A 312 -23.00 1.51 -15.73
C ALA A 312 -22.00 2.41 -14.96
N MET A 313 -21.08 3.10 -15.66
CA MET A 313 -20.08 3.98 -15.04
C MET A 313 -20.70 5.05 -14.13
N SER A 314 -21.86 5.61 -14.53
CA SER A 314 -22.58 6.62 -13.75
C SER A 314 -22.99 6.09 -12.36
N GLY A 315 -23.48 4.85 -12.29
CA GLY A 315 -23.87 4.18 -11.05
C GLY A 315 -22.71 3.98 -10.09
N TYR A 316 -21.54 3.57 -10.60
CA TYR A 316 -20.32 3.46 -9.80
C TYR A 316 -19.89 4.80 -9.23
N PHE A 317 -19.87 5.86 -10.04
CA PHE A 317 -19.38 7.15 -9.56
C PHE A 317 -20.31 7.75 -8.51
N SER A 318 -21.62 7.63 -8.70
CA SER A 318 -22.59 8.02 -7.69
C SER A 318 -22.44 7.24 -6.39
N LEU A 319 -22.21 5.92 -6.44
CA LEU A 319 -21.95 5.10 -5.25
C LEU A 319 -20.70 5.57 -4.50
N VAL A 320 -19.60 5.77 -5.21
CA VAL A 320 -18.34 6.26 -4.63
C VAL A 320 -18.54 7.64 -3.98
N ARG A 321 -19.36 8.51 -4.57
CA ARG A 321 -19.69 9.83 -3.99
C ARG A 321 -20.48 9.73 -2.70
N ASP A 322 -21.50 8.89 -2.65
CA ASP A 322 -22.30 8.70 -1.45
C ASP A 322 -21.47 8.05 -0.33
N ILE A 323 -20.67 7.02 -0.64
CA ILE A 323 -19.75 6.39 0.32
C ILE A 323 -18.74 7.42 0.86
N SER A 324 -18.12 8.22 -0.01
CA SER A 324 -17.15 9.25 0.41
C SER A 324 -17.77 10.26 1.37
N ARG A 325 -19.04 10.64 1.15
CA ARG A 325 -19.79 11.54 2.05
C ARG A 325 -20.06 10.87 3.40
N HIS A 326 -20.51 9.62 3.40
CA HIS A 326 -20.77 8.85 4.62
C HIS A 326 -19.52 8.59 5.46
N LEU A 327 -18.36 8.48 4.81
CA LEU A 327 -17.05 8.39 5.47
C LEU A 327 -16.53 9.74 6.01
N GLY A 328 -17.24 10.86 5.79
CA GLY A 328 -16.84 12.19 6.27
C GLY A 328 -16.11 13.06 5.24
N GLY A 329 -15.90 12.56 4.03
CA GLY A 329 -15.27 13.30 2.93
C GLY A 329 -13.89 13.86 3.33
N PRO A 330 -13.56 15.12 2.98
CA PRO A 330 -12.30 15.74 3.39
C PRO A 330 -12.09 15.79 4.91
N GLY A 331 -13.17 15.78 5.70
CA GLY A 331 -13.10 15.82 7.17
C GLY A 331 -12.57 14.54 7.80
N ALA A 332 -12.56 13.40 7.07
CA ALA A 332 -12.06 12.12 7.58
C ALA A 332 -10.57 12.16 7.97
N LEU A 333 -9.80 13.08 7.38
CA LEU A 333 -8.39 13.30 7.75
C LEU A 333 -8.23 13.74 9.22
N ALA A 334 -9.26 14.38 9.79
CA ALA A 334 -9.26 14.78 11.19
C ALA A 334 -9.16 13.60 12.16
N ASP A 335 -9.55 12.39 11.76
CA ASP A 335 -9.49 11.21 12.62
C ASP A 335 -8.17 10.44 12.48
N VAL A 336 -7.37 10.71 11.44
CA VAL A 336 -6.06 10.07 11.24
C VAL A 336 -5.04 10.66 12.23
N PRO A 337 -4.32 9.83 13.00
CA PRO A 337 -3.35 10.32 13.98
C PRO A 337 -2.08 10.85 13.31
N VAL A 338 -1.46 11.83 13.97
CA VAL A 338 -0.16 12.42 13.55
C VAL A 338 1.05 11.65 14.09
N THR A 339 0.81 10.69 14.98
CA THR A 339 1.79 9.78 15.58
C THR A 339 1.36 8.33 15.39
N GLU A 340 2.27 7.41 15.68
CA GLU A 340 1.94 5.99 15.75
C GLU A 340 1.07 5.69 16.97
N SER A 341 0.09 4.81 16.82
CA SER A 341 -0.69 4.31 17.95
C SER A 341 -0.18 2.98 18.47
N ALA A 342 -0.70 2.61 19.65
CA ALA A 342 -0.44 1.33 20.31
C ALA A 342 -0.84 0.09 19.47
N GLY A 343 -1.67 0.25 18.43
CA GLY A 343 -2.12 -0.86 17.57
C GLY A 343 -1.22 -1.11 16.35
N LYS A 344 -0.11 -0.40 16.17
CA LYS A 344 0.74 -0.53 14.98
C LYS A 344 1.31 -1.96 14.89
N ASN A 345 1.27 -2.53 13.68
CA ASN A 345 1.79 -3.87 13.38
C ASN A 345 1.15 -5.03 14.17
N ALA A 346 -0.11 -4.90 14.58
CA ALA A 346 -0.88 -6.00 15.17
C ALA A 346 -1.00 -7.19 14.19
N GLU A 347 -0.94 -6.94 12.88
CA GLU A 347 -0.91 -7.98 11.84
C GLU A 347 0.36 -8.84 11.80
N LEU A 348 1.41 -8.45 12.52
CA LEU A 348 2.62 -9.24 12.70
C LEU A 348 2.47 -10.21 13.87
N THR A 349 3.18 -11.32 13.83
CA THR A 349 3.33 -12.23 14.97
C THR A 349 4.14 -11.56 16.09
N GLU A 350 4.07 -12.12 17.30
CA GLU A 350 4.87 -11.62 18.43
C GLU A 350 6.39 -11.73 18.17
N ALA A 351 6.82 -12.79 17.48
CA ALA A 351 8.21 -12.97 17.09
C ALA A 351 8.68 -11.89 16.10
N GLU A 352 7.85 -11.57 15.11
CA GLU A 352 8.14 -10.50 14.13
C GLU A 352 8.15 -9.11 14.79
N ARG A 353 7.23 -8.82 15.73
CA ARG A 353 7.25 -7.58 16.51
C ARG A 353 8.48 -7.46 17.39
N THR A 354 8.88 -8.55 18.04
CA THR A 354 10.13 -8.61 18.83
C THR A 354 11.33 -8.32 17.95
N PHE A 355 11.43 -8.98 16.79
CA PHE A 355 12.49 -8.74 15.81
C PHE A 355 12.48 -7.29 15.29
N LYS A 356 11.30 -6.71 15.01
CA LYS A 356 11.17 -5.29 14.65
C LYS A 356 11.75 -4.38 15.73
N ALA A 357 11.44 -4.63 17.00
CA ALA A 357 11.96 -3.85 18.11
C ALA A 357 13.49 -3.99 18.27
N GLU A 358 14.03 -5.18 18.02
CA GLU A 358 15.48 -5.43 18.00
C GLU A 358 16.17 -4.67 16.85
N ALA A 359 15.67 -4.82 15.62
CA ALA A 359 16.17 -4.14 14.44
C ALA A 359 16.11 -2.61 14.61
N ARG A 360 14.98 -2.09 15.10
CA ARG A 360 14.81 -0.66 15.42
C ARG A 360 15.85 -0.15 16.40
N ARG A 361 16.10 -0.90 17.48
CA ARG A 361 17.06 -0.53 18.52
C ARG A 361 18.48 -0.51 17.96
N TYR A 362 18.85 -1.54 17.21
CA TYR A 362 20.17 -1.65 16.60
C TYR A 362 20.42 -0.52 15.59
N LEU A 363 19.52 -0.36 14.61
CA LEU A 363 19.70 0.56 13.49
C LEU A 363 19.63 2.03 13.91
N SER A 364 18.83 2.38 14.92
CA SER A 364 18.78 3.74 15.47
C SER A 364 20.11 4.18 16.11
N GLY A 365 20.91 3.24 16.60
CA GLY A 365 22.20 3.50 17.24
C GLY A 365 23.42 3.29 16.34
N LEU A 366 23.21 2.81 15.10
CA LEU A 366 24.30 2.35 14.23
C LEU A 366 25.07 3.49 13.56
N VAL A 367 24.39 4.59 13.23
CA VAL A 367 24.96 5.71 12.47
C VAL A 367 25.09 6.93 13.38
N SER A 368 26.33 7.37 13.61
CA SER A 368 26.59 8.59 14.39
C SER A 368 26.35 9.86 13.56
N ASP A 369 26.22 11.02 14.22
CA ASP A 369 26.10 12.30 13.51
C ASP A 369 27.34 12.62 12.66
N ALA A 370 28.52 12.17 13.08
CA ALA A 370 29.75 12.31 12.30
C ALA A 370 29.71 11.44 11.03
N ASP A 371 29.19 10.21 11.13
CA ASP A 371 29.01 9.34 9.96
C ASP A 371 27.96 9.92 9.00
N ARG A 372 26.87 10.50 9.51
CA ARG A 372 25.86 11.20 8.68
C ARG A 372 26.48 12.35 7.90
N GLU A 373 27.30 13.16 8.57
CA GLU A 373 27.96 14.29 7.92
C GLU A 373 28.98 13.83 6.86
N GLU A 374 29.75 12.77 7.14
CA GLU A 374 30.67 12.18 6.16
C GLU A 374 29.90 11.63 4.94
N MET A 375 28.82 10.88 5.17
CA MET A 375 28.00 10.28 4.12
C MET A 375 27.21 11.29 3.30
N ARG A 376 27.00 12.51 3.80
CA ARG A 376 26.40 13.60 3.03
C ARG A 376 27.23 13.90 1.77
N ALA A 377 28.55 13.98 1.91
CA ALA A 377 29.44 14.26 0.79
C ALA A 377 29.79 13.00 -0.01
N ASN A 378 30.05 11.87 0.65
CA ASN A 378 30.33 10.59 -0.01
C ASN A 378 29.62 9.43 0.70
N ARG A 379 28.51 8.98 0.12
CA ARG A 379 27.65 7.93 0.69
C ARG A 379 28.26 6.52 0.66
N HIS A 380 29.33 6.30 -0.10
CA HIS A 380 30.09 5.04 -0.14
C HIS A 380 31.53 5.23 0.38
N GLY A 381 31.76 6.26 1.20
CA GLY A 381 33.05 6.54 1.79
C GLY A 381 33.40 5.66 3.00
N PRO A 382 34.47 5.98 3.73
CA PRO A 382 34.92 5.23 4.90
C PRO A 382 33.84 4.95 5.96
N ALA A 383 32.95 5.90 6.25
CA ALA A 383 31.81 5.71 7.16
C ALA A 383 30.91 4.56 6.74
N TYR A 384 30.52 4.51 5.47
CA TYR A 384 29.71 3.42 4.93
C TYR A 384 30.41 2.07 5.12
N HIS A 385 31.68 1.94 4.75
CA HIS A 385 32.41 0.67 4.92
C HIS A 385 32.55 0.26 6.40
N ARG A 386 32.76 1.21 7.33
CA ARG A 386 32.75 0.93 8.77
C ARG A 386 31.40 0.39 9.23
N ILE A 387 30.31 1.03 8.80
CA ILE A 387 28.94 0.63 9.15
C ILE A 387 28.64 -0.78 8.62
N ILE A 388 28.96 -1.05 7.35
CA ILE A 388 28.73 -2.38 6.76
C ILE A 388 29.59 -3.44 7.44
N LYS A 389 30.85 -3.14 7.75
CA LYS A 389 31.72 -4.07 8.48
C LYS A 389 31.18 -4.36 9.89
N GLN A 390 30.65 -3.35 10.57
CA GLN A 390 29.99 -3.51 11.86
C GLN A 390 28.75 -4.39 11.75
N MET A 391 27.88 -4.15 10.76
CA MET A 391 26.70 -4.98 10.49
C MET A 391 27.07 -6.43 10.20
N GLY A 392 28.16 -6.68 9.47
CA GLY A 392 28.66 -8.03 9.21
C GLY A 392 29.13 -8.73 10.48
N ALA A 393 29.93 -8.03 11.31
CA ALA A 393 30.39 -8.55 12.60
C ALA A 393 29.24 -8.83 13.58
N ASP A 394 28.19 -8.01 13.54
CA ASP A 394 27.00 -8.15 14.39
C ASP A 394 25.95 -9.13 13.83
N GLY A 395 26.17 -9.69 12.63
CA GLY A 395 25.29 -10.68 12.01
C GLY A 395 24.05 -10.11 11.30
N TRP A 396 23.97 -8.79 11.07
CA TRP A 396 22.81 -8.13 10.43
C TRP A 396 22.89 -8.09 8.90
N MET A 397 24.01 -8.47 8.29
CA MET A 397 24.15 -8.53 6.83
C MET A 397 23.33 -9.67 6.22
N GLY A 398 23.13 -10.76 6.95
CA GLY A 398 22.52 -12.00 6.46
C GLY A 398 21.09 -12.26 6.92
N VAL A 399 20.27 -11.25 7.22
CA VAL A 399 18.92 -11.42 7.80
C VAL A 399 18.09 -12.48 7.06
N GLY A 400 18.01 -12.37 5.73
CA GLY A 400 17.25 -13.30 4.89
C GLY A 400 18.03 -14.46 4.27
N TRP A 401 19.35 -14.48 4.46
CA TRP A 401 20.18 -15.50 3.81
C TRP A 401 20.05 -16.85 4.53
N PRO A 402 20.09 -17.97 3.80
CA PRO A 402 20.14 -19.30 4.42
C PRO A 402 21.30 -19.44 5.41
N GLU A 403 21.08 -20.20 6.48
CA GLU A 403 22.11 -20.48 7.51
C GLU A 403 23.36 -21.14 6.91
N GLU A 404 23.22 -21.96 5.86
CA GLU A 404 24.35 -22.61 5.17
C GLU A 404 25.34 -21.60 4.53
N TYR A 405 24.88 -20.37 4.26
CA TYR A 405 25.70 -19.27 3.76
C TYR A 405 26.02 -18.23 4.85
N GLY A 406 25.83 -18.56 6.13
CA GLY A 406 26.12 -17.70 7.27
C GLY A 406 25.05 -16.66 7.59
N GLY A 407 23.85 -16.78 7.01
CA GLY A 407 22.71 -15.91 7.32
C GLY A 407 21.88 -16.35 8.53
N GLN A 408 20.82 -15.61 8.82
CA GLN A 408 19.87 -15.89 9.91
C GLN A 408 18.67 -16.74 9.49
N GLY A 409 18.51 -17.02 8.19
CA GLY A 409 17.42 -17.84 7.65
C GLY A 409 16.02 -17.27 7.86
N ARG A 410 15.87 -15.95 8.08
CA ARG A 410 14.56 -15.35 8.37
C ARG A 410 13.69 -15.21 7.14
N GLY A 411 12.38 -15.19 7.38
CA GLY A 411 11.36 -15.08 6.34
C GLY A 411 11.33 -13.72 5.65
N VAL A 412 10.50 -13.64 4.61
CA VAL A 412 10.29 -12.43 3.80
C VAL A 412 9.70 -11.28 4.61
N ILE A 413 8.88 -11.57 5.63
CA ILE A 413 8.31 -10.55 6.52
C ILE A 413 9.41 -9.91 7.37
N GLU A 414 10.28 -10.69 8.02
CA GLU A 414 11.39 -10.13 8.79
C GLU A 414 12.39 -9.36 7.91
N GLN A 415 12.64 -9.83 6.68
CA GLN A 415 13.46 -9.07 5.72
C GLN A 415 12.83 -7.71 5.42
N GLN A 416 11.52 -7.66 5.16
CA GLN A 416 10.81 -6.41 4.92
C GLN A 416 10.80 -5.50 6.16
N VAL A 417 10.62 -6.07 7.36
CA VAL A 417 10.75 -5.34 8.64
C VAL A 417 12.14 -4.70 8.76
N PHE A 418 13.20 -5.46 8.48
CA PHE A 418 14.57 -4.98 8.57
C PHE A 418 14.85 -3.83 7.59
N VAL A 419 14.40 -3.96 6.34
CA VAL A 419 14.55 -2.91 5.32
C VAL A 419 13.74 -1.66 5.70
N ASN A 420 12.53 -1.82 6.25
CA ASN A 420 11.73 -0.70 6.75
C ASN A 420 12.45 0.03 7.89
N GLU A 421 12.97 -0.69 8.88
CA GLU A 421 13.69 -0.07 10.00
C GLU A 421 15.01 0.59 9.57
N ALA A 422 15.71 0.03 8.57
CA ALA A 422 16.92 0.63 8.02
C ALA A 422 16.59 1.93 7.27
N ALA A 423 15.53 1.93 6.45
CA ALA A 423 15.06 3.12 5.75
C ALA A 423 14.58 4.21 6.72
N ARG A 424 13.91 3.84 7.82
CA ARG A 424 13.47 4.76 8.87
C ARG A 424 14.64 5.44 9.57
N ALA A 425 15.72 4.71 9.82
CA ALA A 425 16.92 5.21 10.48
C ALA A 425 17.94 5.89 9.53
N ASP A 426 17.61 6.03 8.22
CA ASP A 426 18.52 6.46 7.14
C ASP A 426 19.84 5.65 7.09
N VAL A 427 19.77 4.35 7.39
CA VAL A 427 20.89 3.41 7.25
C VAL A 427 20.98 2.97 5.79
N HIS A 428 22.11 3.28 5.15
CA HIS A 428 22.37 2.88 3.76
C HIS A 428 22.80 1.41 3.68
N LEU A 429 21.85 0.54 3.32
CA LEU A 429 22.13 -0.89 3.13
C LEU A 429 22.87 -1.17 1.81
N PRO A 430 23.73 -2.20 1.75
CA PRO A 430 24.34 -2.69 0.51
C PRO A 430 23.33 -3.57 -0.26
N SER A 431 22.15 -3.02 -0.55
CA SER A 431 20.99 -3.77 -1.06
C SER A 431 21.30 -4.57 -2.32
N VAL A 432 22.08 -4.01 -3.25
CA VAL A 432 22.56 -4.74 -4.43
C VAL A 432 23.38 -5.98 -4.04
N THR A 433 24.36 -5.82 -3.16
CA THR A 433 25.21 -6.95 -2.77
C THR A 433 24.38 -8.05 -2.09
N LEU A 434 23.49 -7.66 -1.17
CA LEU A 434 22.74 -8.58 -0.31
C LEU A 434 21.49 -9.19 -0.95
N GLN A 435 20.78 -8.44 -1.79
CA GLN A 435 19.48 -8.84 -2.33
C GLN A 435 19.55 -9.25 -3.79
N THR A 436 20.67 -8.94 -4.45
CA THR A 436 20.88 -9.27 -5.86
C THR A 436 22.02 -10.24 -6.04
N VAL A 437 23.25 -9.80 -5.72
CA VAL A 437 24.45 -10.55 -6.10
C VAL A 437 24.51 -11.85 -5.31
N GLY A 438 24.35 -11.76 -3.99
CA GLY A 438 24.32 -12.92 -3.12
C GLY A 438 23.29 -13.98 -3.52
N PRO A 439 21.98 -13.66 -3.56
CA PRO A 439 20.95 -14.63 -3.96
C PRO A 439 21.17 -15.21 -5.36
N THR A 440 21.65 -14.40 -6.31
CA THR A 440 21.96 -14.89 -7.67
C THR A 440 23.14 -15.86 -7.64
N LEU A 441 24.18 -15.59 -6.85
CA LEU A 441 25.30 -16.51 -6.67
C LEU A 441 24.90 -17.79 -5.93
N GLN A 442 24.00 -17.71 -4.94
CA GLN A 442 23.46 -18.89 -4.25
C GLN A 442 22.73 -19.82 -5.24
N ALA A 443 21.94 -19.25 -6.15
CA ALA A 443 21.14 -20.00 -7.12
C ALA A 443 21.93 -20.46 -8.37
N PHE A 444 22.76 -19.59 -8.94
CA PHE A 444 23.38 -19.78 -10.26
C PHE A 444 24.91 -19.71 -10.25
N GLY A 445 25.52 -19.36 -9.13
CA GLY A 445 26.97 -19.26 -9.01
C GLY A 445 27.64 -20.64 -9.01
N THR A 446 28.85 -20.71 -9.54
CA THR A 446 29.70 -21.90 -9.45
C THR A 446 30.25 -22.07 -8.04
N ASP A 447 30.72 -23.27 -7.68
CA ASP A 447 31.33 -23.52 -6.35
C ASP A 447 32.52 -22.58 -6.06
N VAL A 448 33.29 -22.23 -7.09
CA VAL A 448 34.39 -21.27 -7.00
C VAL A 448 33.86 -19.89 -6.62
N GLN A 449 32.86 -19.39 -7.34
CA GLN A 449 32.24 -18.08 -7.06
C GLN A 449 31.60 -18.04 -5.67
N LYS A 450 30.85 -19.08 -5.30
CA LYS A 450 30.22 -19.19 -3.98
C LYS A 450 31.25 -19.10 -2.85
N LYS A 451 32.36 -19.83 -2.98
CA LYS A 451 33.46 -19.84 -2.01
C LYS A 451 34.22 -18.51 -1.96
N MET A 452 34.33 -17.80 -3.09
CA MET A 452 35.01 -16.52 -3.14
C MET A 452 34.21 -15.36 -2.52
N PHE A 453 32.88 -15.39 -2.66
CA PHE A 453 32.08 -14.19 -2.40
C PHE A 453 31.10 -14.30 -1.24
N LEU A 454 30.43 -15.44 -1.02
CA LEU A 454 29.28 -15.46 -0.11
C LEU A 454 29.65 -15.18 1.36
N SER A 455 30.73 -15.79 1.86
CA SER A 455 31.21 -15.53 3.22
C SER A 455 31.65 -14.08 3.41
N ASP A 456 32.34 -13.54 2.41
CA ASP A 456 32.98 -12.23 2.50
C ASP A 456 31.95 -11.11 2.33
N ILE A 457 30.89 -11.33 1.55
CA ILE A 457 29.71 -10.47 1.50
C ILE A 457 29.05 -10.37 2.88
N ILE A 458 28.79 -11.51 3.54
CA ILE A 458 28.14 -11.53 4.85
C ILE A 458 29.02 -10.89 5.93
N ALA A 459 30.34 -11.08 5.85
CA ALA A 459 31.29 -10.44 6.75
C ALA A 459 31.46 -8.93 6.50
N GLY A 460 30.86 -8.38 5.44
CA GLY A 460 30.98 -6.98 5.03
C GLY A 460 32.33 -6.61 4.38
N ASP A 461 33.10 -7.61 3.95
CA ASP A 461 34.44 -7.48 3.38
C ASP A 461 34.46 -7.32 1.86
N VAL A 462 33.41 -7.76 1.17
CA VAL A 462 33.28 -7.64 -0.29
C VAL A 462 32.01 -6.89 -0.67
N HIS A 463 32.19 -5.86 -1.50
CA HIS A 463 31.14 -4.98 -1.99
C HIS A 463 31.05 -5.02 -3.52
N PHE A 464 29.82 -5.07 -4.02
CA PHE A 464 29.53 -5.05 -5.45
C PHE A 464 28.84 -3.75 -5.85
N ALA A 465 29.22 -3.23 -7.03
CA ALA A 465 28.46 -2.23 -7.77
C ALA A 465 27.74 -2.89 -8.98
N ILE A 466 26.61 -2.33 -9.41
CA ILE A 466 25.91 -2.77 -10.63
C ILE A 466 26.40 -1.98 -11.84
N GLY A 467 26.95 -2.67 -12.84
CA GLY A 467 27.34 -2.11 -14.13
C GLY A 467 26.36 -2.48 -15.24
N TYR A 468 25.16 -1.90 -15.24
CA TYR A 468 24.11 -2.21 -16.22
C TYR A 468 23.95 -1.10 -17.24
N SER A 469 23.47 0.05 -16.80
CA SER A 469 23.10 1.18 -17.64
C SER A 469 24.32 1.74 -18.39
N GLU A 470 24.07 2.24 -19.60
CA GLU A 470 25.03 2.93 -20.45
C GLU A 470 24.47 4.31 -20.82
N PRO A 471 25.28 5.24 -21.36
CA PRO A 471 24.78 6.54 -21.80
C PRO A 471 23.54 6.47 -22.71
N ASP A 472 23.51 5.48 -23.61
CA ASP A 472 22.42 5.26 -24.56
C ASP A 472 21.49 4.08 -24.18
N ALA A 473 21.72 3.40 -23.06
CA ALA A 473 20.95 2.22 -22.65
C ALA A 473 20.59 2.29 -21.15
N GLY A 474 19.45 2.91 -20.85
CA GLY A 474 18.85 2.94 -19.51
C GLY A 474 17.59 2.08 -19.44
N THR A 475 16.43 2.69 -19.68
CA THR A 475 15.13 1.98 -19.71
C THR A 475 15.10 0.86 -20.77
N ASP A 476 15.72 1.08 -21.94
CA ASP A 476 15.94 0.04 -22.94
C ASP A 476 17.27 -0.69 -22.69
N LEU A 477 17.39 -1.33 -21.54
CA LEU A 477 18.63 -1.94 -21.07
C LEU A 477 19.18 -3.00 -22.05
N ALA A 478 18.30 -3.66 -22.79
CA ALA A 478 18.69 -4.70 -23.75
C ALA A 478 19.47 -4.18 -24.95
N SER A 479 19.45 -2.86 -25.20
CA SER A 479 20.21 -2.20 -26.28
C SER A 479 21.69 -1.95 -25.94
N MET A 480 22.15 -2.35 -24.75
CA MET A 480 23.54 -2.14 -24.28
C MET A 480 24.60 -2.67 -25.26
N ARG A 481 25.76 -2.02 -25.27
CA ARG A 481 26.86 -2.22 -26.23
C ARG A 481 28.20 -2.55 -25.60
N THR A 482 28.40 -2.39 -24.29
CA THR A 482 29.63 -2.86 -23.61
C THR A 482 29.83 -4.32 -23.96
N SER A 483 30.98 -4.64 -24.55
CA SER A 483 31.26 -5.92 -25.17
C SER A 483 32.22 -6.75 -24.32
N ALA A 484 32.08 -8.07 -24.39
CA ALA A 484 33.03 -9.01 -23.85
C ALA A 484 33.35 -10.07 -24.91
N ARG A 485 34.59 -10.11 -25.38
CA ARG A 485 35.04 -11.11 -26.35
C ARG A 485 35.89 -12.16 -25.65
N ARG A 486 35.55 -13.43 -25.82
CA ARG A 486 36.37 -14.54 -25.31
C ARG A 486 37.75 -14.57 -25.99
N ASP A 487 38.80 -14.68 -25.19
CA ASP A 487 40.21 -14.72 -25.57
C ASP A 487 40.95 -15.73 -24.67
N GLY A 488 40.93 -17.01 -25.08
CA GLY A 488 41.51 -18.09 -24.29
C GLY A 488 40.73 -18.36 -23.00
N ASP A 489 41.40 -18.15 -21.87
CA ASP A 489 40.91 -18.31 -20.50
C ASP A 489 40.37 -17.00 -19.88
N HIS A 490 40.27 -15.93 -20.67
CA HIS A 490 39.68 -14.65 -20.25
C HIS A 490 38.63 -14.15 -21.25
N TYR A 491 37.76 -13.24 -20.80
CA TYR A 491 37.03 -12.29 -21.61
C TYR A 491 37.79 -10.97 -21.64
N VAL A 492 37.88 -10.34 -22.81
CA VAL A 492 38.37 -8.97 -22.95
C VAL A 492 37.17 -8.04 -23.05
N VAL A 493 37.00 -7.18 -22.05
CA VAL A 493 35.85 -6.30 -21.88
C VAL A 493 36.19 -4.89 -22.35
N ASN A 494 35.33 -4.34 -23.21
CA ASN A 494 35.45 -2.98 -23.74
C ASN A 494 34.11 -2.25 -23.73
N GLY A 495 34.09 -1.04 -23.16
CA GLY A 495 32.92 -0.19 -23.15
C GLY A 495 32.90 0.78 -21.97
N GLN A 496 31.71 1.26 -21.64
CA GLN A 496 31.48 2.13 -20.50
C GLN A 496 30.08 1.90 -19.93
N LYS A 497 29.97 2.04 -18.62
CA LYS A 497 28.70 2.08 -17.90
C LYS A 497 28.48 3.46 -17.30
N MET A 498 27.23 3.76 -17.04
CA MET A 498 26.77 5.01 -16.48
C MET A 498 25.92 4.73 -15.24
N TRP A 499 26.00 5.63 -14.26
CA TRP A 499 25.25 5.54 -13.01
C TRP A 499 25.64 4.33 -12.14
N THR A 500 26.91 3.90 -12.21
CA THR A 500 27.47 2.80 -11.42
C THR A 500 27.63 3.22 -9.96
N THR A 501 26.54 3.14 -9.18
CA THR A 501 26.49 3.51 -7.76
C THR A 501 27.50 2.69 -6.96
N GLY A 502 28.32 3.37 -6.14
CA GLY A 502 29.39 2.75 -5.37
C GLY A 502 30.62 2.32 -6.18
N GLY A 503 30.66 2.47 -7.51
CA GLY A 503 31.75 1.99 -8.37
C GLY A 503 33.16 2.51 -8.06
N HIS A 504 33.30 3.61 -7.31
CA HIS A 504 34.59 4.12 -6.83
C HIS A 504 35.09 3.46 -5.54
N ALA A 505 34.22 2.71 -4.85
CA ALA A 505 34.46 2.12 -3.54
C ALA A 505 34.17 0.61 -3.49
N ALA A 506 33.55 0.04 -4.54
CA ALA A 506 33.27 -1.38 -4.65
C ALA A 506 34.54 -2.19 -4.98
N ASP A 507 34.60 -3.43 -4.49
CA ASP A 507 35.66 -4.39 -4.82
C ASP A 507 35.43 -5.00 -6.20
N TYR A 508 34.17 -5.20 -6.58
CA TYR A 508 33.79 -5.77 -7.86
C TYR A 508 32.63 -5.03 -8.51
N VAL A 509 32.57 -5.09 -9.85
CA VAL A 509 31.39 -4.71 -10.63
C VAL A 509 30.70 -5.95 -11.15
N TRP A 510 29.42 -6.09 -10.83
CA TRP A 510 28.50 -7.01 -11.46
C TRP A 510 28.07 -6.44 -12.82
N LEU A 511 28.73 -6.89 -13.88
CA LEU A 511 28.75 -6.22 -15.18
C LEU A 511 27.92 -6.97 -16.22
N ALA A 512 26.91 -6.32 -16.77
CA ALA A 512 26.19 -6.83 -17.94
C ALA A 512 26.92 -6.45 -19.23
N VAL A 513 27.17 -7.43 -20.09
CA VAL A 513 27.96 -7.29 -21.31
C VAL A 513 27.31 -8.00 -22.49
N ARG A 514 27.57 -7.50 -23.70
CA ARG A 514 27.27 -8.12 -24.99
C ARG A 514 28.37 -9.14 -25.30
N THR A 515 28.02 -10.42 -25.28
CA THR A 515 28.91 -11.52 -25.71
C THR A 515 28.61 -12.00 -27.12
N ASP A 516 27.37 -11.80 -27.60
CA ASP A 516 26.98 -12.05 -28.99
C ASP A 516 26.28 -10.80 -29.58
N PRO A 517 26.95 -10.02 -30.45
CA PRO A 517 26.39 -8.83 -31.09
C PRO A 517 25.36 -9.14 -32.19
N GLU A 518 25.35 -10.37 -32.74
CA GLU A 518 24.46 -10.76 -33.83
C GLU A 518 23.18 -11.45 -33.32
N ALA A 519 23.18 -11.90 -32.06
CA ALA A 519 21.99 -12.45 -31.41
C ALA A 519 20.89 -11.39 -31.19
N PRO A 520 19.61 -11.81 -31.10
CA PRO A 520 18.54 -10.93 -30.64
C PRO A 520 18.92 -10.22 -29.32
N PRO A 521 18.53 -8.95 -29.08
CA PRO A 521 19.06 -8.15 -27.98
C PRO A 521 19.04 -8.82 -26.59
N HIS A 522 17.95 -9.50 -26.24
CA HIS A 522 17.82 -10.20 -24.95
C HIS A 522 18.58 -11.55 -24.86
N ARG A 523 19.12 -12.04 -25.98
CA ARG A 523 19.80 -13.34 -26.09
C ARG A 523 21.30 -13.23 -26.35
N GLY A 524 21.86 -12.02 -26.41
CA GLY A 524 23.29 -11.80 -26.59
C GLY A 524 24.01 -11.25 -25.36
N ILE A 525 23.34 -11.26 -24.20
CA ILE A 525 23.84 -10.62 -22.96
C ILE A 525 24.35 -11.69 -21.99
N SER A 526 25.49 -11.43 -21.36
CA SER A 526 26.08 -12.21 -20.27
C SER A 526 26.34 -11.31 -19.06
N VAL A 527 26.56 -11.93 -17.90
CA VAL A 527 26.93 -11.25 -16.66
C VAL A 527 28.31 -11.72 -16.22
N LEU A 528 29.22 -10.76 -15.99
CA LEU A 528 30.59 -10.99 -15.53
C LEU A 528 30.81 -10.32 -14.16
N ILE A 529 31.67 -10.92 -13.34
CA ILE A 529 32.21 -10.28 -12.14
C ILE A 529 33.57 -9.67 -12.50
N VAL A 530 33.70 -8.35 -12.41
CA VAL A 530 34.91 -7.61 -12.77
C VAL A 530 35.56 -7.01 -11.53
N ASP A 531 36.85 -7.27 -11.30
CA ASP A 531 37.60 -6.69 -10.18
C ASP A 531 37.91 -5.21 -10.48
N THR A 532 37.62 -4.31 -9.54
CA THR A 532 37.86 -2.86 -9.72
C THR A 532 39.34 -2.48 -9.68
N ARG A 533 40.23 -3.44 -9.41
CA ARG A 533 41.69 -3.28 -9.44
C ARG A 533 42.31 -3.78 -10.74
N ASP A 534 41.54 -4.44 -11.60
CA ASP A 534 42.06 -4.96 -12.87
C ASP A 534 42.56 -3.83 -13.77
N PRO A 535 43.72 -4.01 -14.44
CA PRO A 535 44.18 -3.05 -15.43
C PRO A 535 43.13 -2.79 -16.50
N GLY A 536 42.87 -1.50 -16.78
CA GLY A 536 41.87 -1.07 -17.77
C GLY A 536 40.53 -0.66 -17.18
N PHE A 537 40.25 -0.98 -15.92
CA PHE A 537 39.11 -0.40 -15.19
C PHE A 537 39.46 1.02 -14.73
N SER A 538 38.53 1.94 -14.91
CA SER A 538 38.62 3.28 -14.33
C SER A 538 37.23 3.88 -14.14
N TRP A 539 37.15 4.98 -13.41
CA TRP A 539 35.88 5.64 -13.13
C TRP A 539 36.03 7.16 -13.09
N THR A 540 34.92 7.87 -13.25
CA THR A 540 34.80 9.32 -13.06
C THR A 540 33.62 9.62 -12.15
N PRO A 541 33.78 10.48 -11.13
CA PRO A 541 32.72 10.77 -10.18
C PRO A 541 31.57 11.51 -10.87
N ILE A 542 30.34 11.19 -10.46
CA ILE A 542 29.17 11.98 -10.79
C ILE A 542 28.55 12.46 -9.48
N VAL A 543 28.56 13.79 -9.29
CA VAL A 543 27.90 14.45 -8.16
C VAL A 543 26.48 14.79 -8.56
N THR A 544 25.51 14.24 -7.84
CA THR A 544 24.08 14.41 -8.12
C THR A 544 23.51 15.67 -7.50
N SER A 545 22.23 15.98 -7.79
CA SER A 545 21.58 17.22 -7.35
C SER A 545 21.46 17.37 -5.83
N ASP A 546 21.53 16.28 -5.08
CA ASP A 546 21.58 16.26 -3.62
C ASP A 546 22.97 16.64 -3.05
N GLY A 547 23.97 16.85 -3.93
CA GLY A 547 25.32 17.27 -3.59
C GLY A 547 26.28 16.14 -3.25
N SER A 548 25.81 14.88 -3.24
CA SER A 548 26.61 13.73 -2.81
C SER A 548 27.32 13.05 -3.99
N HIS A 549 28.56 12.60 -3.77
CA HIS A 549 29.22 11.63 -4.64
C HIS A 549 28.82 10.22 -4.21
N HIS A 550 27.99 9.57 -5.00
CA HIS A 550 27.61 8.18 -4.74
C HIS A 550 27.54 7.33 -6.01
N THR A 551 27.65 7.93 -7.20
CA THR A 551 27.59 7.23 -8.48
C THR A 551 28.67 7.70 -9.45
N ASN A 552 28.89 6.93 -10.51
CA ASN A 552 30.07 7.05 -11.35
C ASN A 552 29.74 6.70 -12.81
N ALA A 553 30.50 7.29 -13.74
CA ALA A 553 30.74 6.65 -15.02
C ALA A 553 31.91 5.67 -14.83
N THR A 554 31.80 4.44 -15.32
CA THR A 554 32.88 3.44 -15.25
C THR A 554 33.29 3.02 -16.66
N TYR A 555 34.59 2.86 -16.88
CA TYR A 555 35.19 2.60 -18.18
C TYR A 555 35.97 1.30 -18.14
N TYR A 556 35.86 0.54 -19.23
CA TYR A 556 36.49 -0.76 -19.40
C TYR A 556 37.27 -0.70 -20.70
N ASN A 557 38.60 -0.69 -20.60
CA ASN A 557 39.51 -0.64 -21.74
C ASN A 557 40.43 -1.86 -21.71
N ASP A 558 40.10 -2.86 -22.52
CA ASP A 558 40.78 -4.16 -22.57
C ASP A 558 40.91 -4.87 -21.21
N VAL A 559 39.88 -4.74 -20.35
CA VAL A 559 39.86 -5.41 -19.03
C VAL A 559 39.78 -6.92 -19.24
N ARG A 560 40.71 -7.67 -18.64
CA ARG A 560 40.80 -9.13 -18.79
C ARG A 560 40.13 -9.84 -17.63
N VAL A 561 38.93 -10.34 -17.86
CA VAL A 561 38.11 -11.01 -16.83
C VAL A 561 38.22 -12.53 -16.99
N PRO A 562 38.64 -13.31 -15.97
CA PRO A 562 38.70 -14.76 -16.06
C PRO A 562 37.37 -15.40 -16.48
N VAL A 563 37.41 -16.49 -17.28
CA VAL A 563 36.17 -17.14 -17.76
C VAL A 563 35.31 -17.75 -16.65
N ASP A 564 35.89 -18.06 -15.49
CA ASP A 564 35.20 -18.54 -14.30
C ASP A 564 34.52 -17.42 -13.49
N MET A 565 34.68 -16.16 -13.91
CA MET A 565 33.91 -15.01 -13.41
C MET A 565 32.65 -14.73 -14.26
N LEU A 566 32.35 -15.57 -15.26
CA LEU A 566 31.04 -15.61 -15.90
C LEU A 566 30.01 -16.23 -14.95
N VAL A 567 28.92 -15.52 -14.70
CA VAL A 567 27.82 -16.03 -13.86
C VAL A 567 26.77 -16.71 -14.73
N GLY A 568 26.42 -17.95 -14.39
CA GLY A 568 25.51 -18.77 -15.17
C GLY A 568 26.12 -19.17 -16.52
N GLU A 569 25.35 -19.06 -17.59
CA GLU A 569 25.76 -19.43 -18.95
C GLU A 569 25.97 -18.20 -19.83
N GLU A 570 26.92 -18.32 -20.77
CA GLU A 570 27.16 -17.30 -21.80
C GLU A 570 25.87 -17.07 -22.61
N ASN A 571 25.56 -15.81 -22.91
CA ASN A 571 24.35 -15.36 -23.60
C ASN A 571 23.02 -15.57 -22.84
N ARG A 572 23.07 -15.99 -21.57
CA ARG A 572 21.89 -16.17 -20.69
C ARG A 572 21.77 -15.13 -19.58
N GLY A 573 22.53 -14.04 -19.65
CA GLY A 573 22.55 -12.97 -18.65
C GLY A 573 21.22 -12.20 -18.50
N TRP A 574 20.39 -12.13 -19.54
CA TRP A 574 19.10 -11.41 -19.44
C TRP A 574 18.16 -12.02 -18.40
N GLN A 575 18.13 -13.34 -18.29
CA GLN A 575 17.31 -14.02 -17.29
C GLN A 575 17.76 -13.66 -15.87
N LEU A 576 19.07 -13.65 -15.63
CA LEU A 576 19.67 -13.24 -14.35
C LEU A 576 19.29 -11.79 -14.01
N ILE A 577 19.43 -10.87 -14.96
CA ILE A 577 19.10 -9.44 -14.80
C ILE A 577 17.61 -9.28 -14.46
N THR A 578 16.71 -9.94 -15.19
CA THR A 578 15.26 -9.81 -14.93
C THR A 578 14.82 -10.46 -13.62
N ALA A 579 15.42 -11.60 -13.25
CA ALA A 579 15.15 -12.26 -11.97
C ALA A 579 15.59 -11.38 -10.80
N GLN A 580 16.80 -10.80 -10.89
CA GLN A 580 17.29 -9.77 -9.96
C GLN A 580 16.30 -8.61 -9.84
N LEU A 581 15.91 -8.00 -10.95
CA LEU A 581 15.08 -6.79 -10.92
C LEU A 581 13.71 -7.07 -10.31
N ASN A 582 13.20 -8.30 -10.44
CA ASN A 582 11.98 -8.71 -9.76
C ASN A 582 12.19 -8.84 -8.24
N HIS A 583 13.34 -9.39 -7.79
CA HIS A 583 13.67 -9.49 -6.36
C HIS A 583 13.89 -8.11 -5.72
N GLU A 584 14.62 -7.21 -6.38
CA GLU A 584 14.87 -5.84 -5.89
C GLU A 584 13.57 -5.05 -5.73
N ARG A 585 12.60 -5.21 -6.65
CA ARG A 585 11.33 -4.45 -6.63
C ARG A 585 10.52 -4.64 -5.36
N ILE A 586 10.61 -5.79 -4.71
CA ILE A 586 9.94 -6.06 -3.42
C ILE A 586 10.38 -5.04 -2.37
N MET A 587 11.62 -4.54 -2.46
CA MET A 587 12.28 -3.73 -1.43
C MET A 587 12.51 -2.27 -1.84
N LEU A 588 12.07 -1.83 -3.03
CA LEU A 588 12.30 -0.47 -3.54
C LEU A 588 11.38 0.61 -2.93
N GLY A 589 10.29 0.21 -2.28
CA GLY A 589 9.30 1.11 -1.69
C GLY A 589 9.12 0.95 -0.18
N PRO A 590 10.17 0.88 0.65
CA PRO A 590 10.02 0.57 2.06
C PRO A 590 9.23 1.66 2.79
N ALA A 591 8.17 1.24 3.46
CA ALA A 591 7.28 2.12 4.23
C ALA A 591 8.02 2.96 5.26
N GLY A 592 9.07 2.40 5.88
CA GLY A 592 9.86 3.09 6.91
C GLY A 592 10.51 4.40 6.46
N ARG A 593 10.70 4.65 5.15
CA ARG A 593 11.17 5.95 4.66
C ARG A 593 10.18 7.08 4.95
N VAL A 594 8.88 6.83 4.76
CA VAL A 594 7.83 7.82 5.06
C VAL A 594 7.72 8.02 6.57
N GLU A 595 7.83 6.94 7.33
CA GLU A 595 7.88 6.98 8.81
C GLU A 595 9.01 7.88 9.30
N GLY A 596 10.25 7.65 8.85
CA GLY A 596 11.42 8.41 9.28
C GLY A 596 11.31 9.91 8.97
N LEU A 597 10.82 10.27 7.78
CA LEU A 597 10.63 11.67 7.39
C LEU A 597 9.53 12.36 8.22
N ARG A 598 8.37 11.69 8.39
CA ARG A 598 7.28 12.22 9.23
C ARG A 598 7.74 12.42 10.67
N ASP A 599 8.42 11.42 11.22
CA ASP A 599 8.84 11.42 12.62
C ASP A 599 9.84 12.52 12.90
N LEU A 600 10.83 12.72 12.01
CA LEU A 600 11.78 13.83 12.14
C LEU A 600 11.10 15.20 12.19
N VAL A 601 10.11 15.45 11.31
CA VAL A 601 9.41 16.74 11.27
C VAL A 601 8.46 16.91 12.45
N ARG A 602 7.75 15.86 12.84
CA ARG A 602 6.89 15.88 14.04
C ARG A 602 7.72 16.15 15.29
N ASP A 603 8.79 15.40 15.51
CA ASP A 603 9.63 15.53 16.71
C ASP A 603 10.31 16.89 16.76
N TRP A 604 10.66 17.47 15.61
CA TRP A 604 11.13 18.85 15.53
C TRP A 604 10.04 19.87 15.88
N ALA A 605 8.79 19.64 15.45
CA ALA A 605 7.65 20.52 15.71
C ALA A 605 7.12 20.42 17.15
N ASP A 606 7.38 19.32 17.85
CA ASP A 606 6.98 19.13 19.24
C ASP A 606 7.59 20.21 20.16
N GLY A 607 6.77 20.74 21.06
CA GLY A 607 7.14 21.85 21.94
C GLY A 607 7.37 23.22 21.27
N ARG A 608 7.25 23.34 19.94
CA ARG A 608 7.36 24.62 19.22
C ARG A 608 6.00 25.30 19.02
N THR A 609 6.02 26.62 18.87
CA THR A 609 4.83 27.44 18.64
C THR A 609 4.97 28.29 17.38
N ALA A 610 3.87 28.43 16.63
CA ALA A 610 3.71 29.42 15.59
C ALA A 610 3.80 30.86 16.16
N PRO A 611 3.96 31.90 15.29
CA PRO A 611 4.08 33.28 15.75
C PRO A 611 2.88 33.81 16.59
N ASP A 612 1.71 33.20 16.44
CA ASP A 612 0.50 33.54 17.20
C ASP A 612 0.38 32.78 18.55
N GLY A 613 1.37 31.93 18.87
CA GLY A 613 1.41 31.11 20.08
C GLY A 613 0.75 29.75 19.96
N THR A 614 0.13 29.41 18.82
CA THR A 614 -0.45 28.08 18.58
C THR A 614 0.67 27.03 18.53
N PRO A 615 0.59 25.89 19.23
CA PRO A 615 1.55 24.80 19.07
C PRO A 615 1.63 24.39 17.59
N VAL A 616 2.83 24.18 17.04
CA VAL A 616 3.00 23.90 15.60
C VAL A 616 2.23 22.64 15.19
N LEU A 617 2.16 21.62 16.06
CA LEU A 617 1.40 20.39 15.84
C LEU A 617 -0.12 20.59 15.80
N GLU A 618 -0.64 21.70 16.33
CA GLU A 618 -2.07 22.05 16.35
C GLU A 618 -2.46 23.00 15.22
N VAL A 619 -1.48 23.46 14.42
CA VAL A 619 -1.77 24.22 13.20
C VAL A 619 -2.47 23.30 12.19
N PRO A 620 -3.67 23.63 11.68
CA PRO A 620 -4.48 22.70 10.89
C PRO A 620 -3.76 22.07 9.70
N TRP A 621 -3.06 22.87 8.88
CA TRP A 621 -2.37 22.34 7.70
C TRP A 621 -1.13 21.50 8.03
N VAL A 622 -0.47 21.78 9.17
CA VAL A 622 0.66 20.97 9.67
C VAL A 622 0.15 19.62 10.14
N ARG A 623 -0.91 19.62 10.94
CA ARG A 623 -1.61 18.41 11.40
C ARG A 623 -2.05 17.57 10.20
N ASP A 624 -2.68 18.18 9.21
CA ASP A 624 -3.13 17.50 7.98
C ASP A 624 -1.95 16.90 7.20
N THR A 625 -0.82 17.60 7.14
CA THR A 625 0.40 17.11 6.47
C THR A 625 0.94 15.86 7.16
N LEU A 626 1.03 15.88 8.49
CA LEU A 626 1.49 14.74 9.29
C LEU A 626 0.50 13.56 9.21
N ALA A 627 -0.80 13.83 9.26
CA ALA A 627 -1.84 12.82 9.14
C ALA A 627 -1.83 12.15 7.75
N ARG A 628 -1.63 12.91 6.66
CA ARG A 628 -1.45 12.35 5.31
C ARG A 628 -0.19 11.48 5.20
N ALA A 629 0.89 11.87 5.87
CA ALA A 629 2.10 11.05 5.94
C ALA A 629 1.85 9.75 6.72
N THR A 630 1.08 9.78 7.82
CA THR A 630 0.67 8.57 8.55
C THR A 630 -0.22 7.66 7.70
N ALA A 631 -1.21 8.20 7.00
CA ALA A 631 -2.06 7.40 6.11
C ALA A 631 -1.24 6.74 4.98
N SER A 632 -0.35 7.51 4.35
CA SER A 632 0.51 7.00 3.26
C SER A 632 1.51 5.97 3.75
N LEU A 633 2.09 6.16 4.94
CA LEU A 633 2.92 5.16 5.61
C LEU A 633 2.16 3.84 5.77
N ARG A 634 0.96 3.90 6.35
CA ARG A 634 0.18 2.69 6.65
C ARG A 634 -0.24 1.96 5.38
N VAL A 635 -0.71 2.68 4.35
CA VAL A 635 -1.03 2.09 3.06
C VAL A 635 0.20 1.47 2.39
N ASN A 636 1.37 2.11 2.50
CA ASN A 636 2.61 1.54 1.98
C ASN A 636 3.03 0.26 2.75
N GLU A 637 2.86 0.23 4.07
CA GLU A 637 3.10 -0.99 4.88
C GLU A 637 2.22 -2.14 4.38
N LEU A 638 0.91 -1.91 4.18
CA LEU A 638 0.00 -2.94 3.69
C LEU A 638 0.37 -3.44 2.27
N LEU A 639 0.81 -2.54 1.39
CA LEU A 639 1.34 -2.92 0.08
C LEU A 639 2.61 -3.77 0.21
N ASN A 640 3.55 -3.37 1.06
CA ASN A 640 4.78 -4.13 1.30
C ASN A 640 4.46 -5.53 1.88
N TRP A 641 3.51 -5.63 2.82
CA TRP A 641 3.06 -6.93 3.36
C TRP A 641 2.38 -7.79 2.32
N ALA A 642 1.52 -7.20 1.47
CA ALA A 642 0.88 -7.92 0.38
C ALA A 642 1.92 -8.51 -0.59
N VAL A 643 2.93 -7.73 -0.97
CA VAL A 643 4.02 -8.21 -1.84
C VAL A 643 4.86 -9.29 -1.14
N ALA A 644 5.18 -9.13 0.15
CA ALA A 644 5.94 -10.11 0.90
C ALA A 644 5.17 -11.43 1.10
N ARG A 645 3.85 -11.38 1.31
CA ARG A 645 2.98 -12.56 1.46
C ARG A 645 2.60 -13.20 0.12
N ALA A 646 2.70 -12.47 -0.98
CA ALA A 646 2.24 -12.93 -2.29
C ALA A 646 2.96 -14.23 -2.71
N SER A 647 2.21 -15.33 -2.63
CA SER A 647 2.57 -16.67 -3.14
C SER A 647 1.70 -17.09 -4.33
N SER A 648 0.75 -16.24 -4.76
CA SER A 648 -0.08 -16.49 -5.94
C SER A 648 0.68 -16.17 -7.24
N THR A 649 0.23 -16.74 -8.36
CA THR A 649 0.92 -16.85 -9.66
C THR A 649 1.94 -15.74 -9.98
N GLU A 650 3.05 -16.10 -10.67
CA GLU A 650 4.13 -15.15 -11.07
C GLU A 650 3.62 -13.83 -11.67
N ARG A 651 2.44 -13.81 -12.32
CA ARG A 651 1.81 -12.60 -12.87
C ARG A 651 1.34 -11.62 -11.79
N THR A 652 0.62 -12.08 -10.78
CA THR A 652 0.05 -11.23 -9.72
C THR A 652 1.17 -10.57 -8.91
N THR A 653 2.26 -11.31 -8.65
CA THR A 653 3.45 -10.79 -7.96
C THR A 653 4.08 -9.60 -8.72
N VAL A 654 4.12 -9.64 -10.05
CA VAL A 654 4.69 -8.53 -10.85
C VAL A 654 3.85 -7.27 -10.72
N ALA A 655 2.53 -7.38 -10.86
CA ALA A 655 1.63 -6.22 -10.75
C ALA A 655 1.71 -5.59 -9.35
N ASP A 656 1.62 -6.39 -8.28
CA ASP A 656 1.67 -5.89 -6.90
C ASP A 656 3.03 -5.26 -6.56
N ALA A 657 4.15 -5.85 -7.00
CA ALA A 657 5.48 -5.27 -6.80
C ALA A 657 5.62 -3.93 -7.56
N SER A 658 5.14 -3.85 -8.80
CA SER A 658 5.10 -2.61 -9.57
C SER A 658 4.19 -1.55 -8.93
N THR A 659 3.02 -1.95 -8.40
CA THR A 659 2.11 -1.07 -7.64
C THR A 659 2.80 -0.50 -6.41
N SER A 660 3.44 -1.34 -5.60
CA SER A 660 4.18 -0.91 -4.41
C SER A 660 5.30 0.08 -4.76
N LYS A 661 6.07 -0.19 -5.82
CA LYS A 661 7.14 0.70 -6.28
C LYS A 661 6.59 2.06 -6.73
N VAL A 662 5.62 2.07 -7.65
CA VAL A 662 5.02 3.30 -8.18
C VAL A 662 4.45 4.13 -7.02
N PHE A 663 3.63 3.50 -6.17
CA PHE A 663 3.02 4.14 -5.02
C PHE A 663 4.05 4.81 -4.09
N ALA A 664 5.02 4.03 -3.60
CA ALA A 664 6.02 4.54 -2.67
C ALA A 664 6.87 5.66 -3.28
N SER A 665 7.23 5.52 -4.56
CA SER A 665 8.07 6.51 -5.26
C SER A 665 7.35 7.83 -5.53
N ASP A 666 6.04 7.80 -5.83
CA ASP A 666 5.23 9.00 -6.07
C ASP A 666 4.90 9.71 -4.75
N GLU A 667 4.48 8.96 -3.72
CA GLU A 667 4.12 9.55 -2.42
C GLU A 667 5.32 10.22 -1.74
N VAL A 668 6.51 9.65 -1.83
CA VAL A 668 7.70 10.26 -1.20
C VAL A 668 8.10 11.58 -1.89
N GLN A 669 7.84 11.76 -3.20
CA GLN A 669 8.07 13.07 -3.84
C GLN A 669 7.15 14.15 -3.26
N ARG A 670 5.86 13.80 -3.11
CA ARG A 670 4.83 14.75 -2.67
C ARG A 670 4.97 15.07 -1.18
N LEU A 671 5.11 14.03 -0.35
CA LEU A 671 5.17 14.18 1.10
C LEU A 671 6.51 14.76 1.55
N GLY A 672 7.62 14.44 0.88
CA GLY A 672 8.93 15.01 1.21
C GLY A 672 8.92 16.54 1.16
N LEU A 673 8.33 17.11 0.10
CA LEU A 673 8.18 18.56 -0.05
C LEU A 673 7.22 19.15 0.99
N ALA A 674 6.05 18.54 1.18
CA ALA A 674 5.06 19.03 2.15
C ALA A 674 5.61 19.03 3.60
N LEU A 675 6.39 18.02 3.97
CA LEU A 675 7.07 17.95 5.27
C LEU A 675 8.17 19.02 5.40
N ALA A 676 8.92 19.32 4.33
CA ALA A 676 9.90 20.40 4.31
C ALA A 676 9.26 21.80 4.44
N ASP A 677 8.07 21.99 3.89
CA ASP A 677 7.31 23.24 4.01
C ASP A 677 6.94 23.55 5.47
N VAL A 678 6.65 22.52 6.28
CA VAL A 678 6.40 22.69 7.74
C VAL A 678 7.62 23.31 8.43
N VAL A 679 8.81 22.76 8.16
CA VAL A 679 10.07 23.25 8.76
C VAL A 679 10.40 24.65 8.25
N THR A 680 10.13 24.93 6.98
CA THR A 680 10.37 26.23 6.35
C THR A 680 9.43 27.31 6.89
N ALA A 681 8.16 26.98 7.14
CA ALA A 681 7.16 27.92 7.61
C ALA A 681 7.35 28.32 9.09
N TYR A 682 7.80 27.39 9.93
CA TYR A 682 7.85 27.58 11.39
C TYR A 682 9.27 27.47 11.99
N GLY A 683 10.29 27.28 11.16
CA GLY A 683 11.67 27.14 11.59
C GLY A 683 12.52 28.38 11.34
N ASP A 684 13.44 28.63 12.26
CA ASP A 684 14.55 29.57 12.07
C ASP A 684 15.82 28.77 11.72
N PRO A 685 16.37 28.88 10.50
CA PRO A 685 17.59 28.15 10.12
C PRO A 685 18.83 28.58 10.94
N ALA A 686 18.78 29.70 11.67
CA ALA A 686 19.83 30.07 12.62
C ALA A 686 19.87 29.15 13.86
N ASP A 687 18.78 28.46 14.19
CA ASP A 687 18.78 27.36 15.16
C ASP A 687 19.51 26.15 14.54
N PRO A 688 20.63 25.67 15.11
CA PRO A 688 21.43 24.61 14.49
C PRO A 688 20.66 23.30 14.25
N ALA A 689 19.69 22.96 15.10
CA ALA A 689 18.87 21.76 14.91
C ALA A 689 17.92 21.92 13.71
N THR A 690 17.26 23.07 13.61
CA THR A 690 16.40 23.43 12.47
C THR A 690 17.18 23.50 11.17
N GLY A 691 18.33 24.18 11.16
CA GLY A 691 19.20 24.29 9.98
C GLY A 691 19.63 22.91 9.45
N ARG A 692 20.08 22.01 10.33
CA ARG A 692 20.44 20.63 9.94
C ARG A 692 19.25 19.86 9.36
N LEU A 693 18.07 19.96 9.97
CA LEU A 693 16.86 19.28 9.48
C LEU A 693 16.45 19.83 8.10
N ALA A 694 16.45 21.14 7.92
CA ALA A 694 16.11 21.77 6.65
C ALA A 694 17.05 21.33 5.52
N GLU A 695 18.37 21.32 5.78
CA GLU A 695 19.37 20.80 4.83
C GLU A 695 19.16 19.32 4.52
N TYR A 696 18.87 18.50 5.53
CA TYR A 696 18.60 17.07 5.36
C TYR A 696 17.35 16.81 4.50
N LEU A 697 16.26 17.54 4.75
CA LEU A 697 15.01 17.40 3.99
C LEU A 697 15.17 17.87 2.53
N ASP A 698 15.91 18.96 2.29
CA ASP A 698 16.23 19.43 0.94
C ASP A 698 17.09 18.41 0.16
N SER A 699 18.19 17.95 0.76
CA SER A 699 19.07 16.94 0.16
C SER A 699 18.31 15.63 -0.10
N THR A 700 17.53 15.16 0.87
CA THR A 700 16.74 13.92 0.74
C THR A 700 15.64 14.04 -0.32
N SER A 701 14.99 15.20 -0.44
CA SER A 701 13.98 15.42 -1.49
C SER A 701 14.60 15.32 -2.89
N LYS A 702 15.78 15.91 -3.09
CA LYS A 702 16.53 15.81 -4.36
C LYS A 702 17.02 14.38 -4.63
N ARG A 703 17.50 13.70 -3.59
CA ARG A 703 17.97 12.31 -3.64
C ARG A 703 16.86 11.34 -4.03
N ASN A 704 15.65 11.53 -3.47
CA ASN A 704 14.51 10.66 -3.71
C ASN A 704 13.95 10.76 -5.14
N LEU A 705 14.31 11.77 -5.94
CA LEU A 705 13.92 11.88 -7.35
C LEU A 705 14.27 10.60 -8.14
N VAL A 706 15.41 9.97 -7.80
CA VAL A 706 15.89 8.73 -8.44
C VAL A 706 14.88 7.59 -8.30
N LEU A 707 14.05 7.56 -7.26
CA LEU A 707 13.10 6.47 -7.05
C LEU A 707 12.03 6.38 -8.14
N SER A 708 11.73 7.48 -8.84
CA SER A 708 10.75 7.49 -9.93
C SER A 708 11.26 6.79 -11.19
N PHE A 709 12.57 6.82 -11.46
CA PHE A 709 13.16 6.27 -12.68
C PHE A 709 14.13 5.10 -12.47
N GLY A 710 14.80 5.04 -11.32
CA GLY A 710 15.65 3.93 -10.90
C GLY A 710 14.86 2.66 -10.55
N GLY A 711 15.49 1.49 -10.67
CA GLY A 711 14.82 0.19 -10.45
C GLY A 711 13.70 -0.12 -11.46
N GLY A 712 13.68 0.60 -12.59
CA GLY A 712 12.65 0.57 -13.61
C GLY A 712 11.71 1.78 -13.50
N VAL A 713 11.66 2.57 -14.58
CA VAL A 713 10.93 3.83 -14.62
C VAL A 713 9.43 3.65 -14.41
N ASN A 714 8.79 4.58 -13.69
CA ASN A 714 7.38 4.47 -13.29
C ASN A 714 6.42 4.25 -14.48
N GLU A 715 6.73 4.78 -15.67
CA GLU A 715 5.95 4.53 -16.89
C GLU A 715 5.98 3.06 -17.30
N VAL A 716 7.17 2.42 -17.25
CA VAL A 716 7.28 0.98 -17.51
C VAL A 716 6.62 0.17 -16.39
N GLN A 717 6.72 0.60 -15.14
CA GLN A 717 6.03 -0.09 -14.04
C GLN A 717 4.51 -0.03 -14.20
N ARG A 718 3.97 1.10 -14.66
CA ARG A 718 2.56 1.24 -15.02
C ARG A 718 2.17 0.38 -16.22
N GLU A 719 3.02 0.26 -17.24
CA GLU A 719 2.82 -0.72 -18.32
C GLU A 719 2.75 -2.16 -17.78
N LEU A 720 3.63 -2.52 -16.83
CA LEU A 720 3.60 -3.84 -16.19
C LEU A 720 2.29 -4.04 -15.40
N ILE A 721 1.83 -3.04 -14.65
CA ILE A 721 0.53 -3.09 -13.95
C ILE A 721 -0.61 -3.31 -14.95
N ALA A 722 -0.65 -2.56 -16.05
CA ALA A 722 -1.67 -2.72 -17.07
C ALA A 722 -1.65 -4.12 -17.70
N MET A 723 -0.48 -4.65 -18.04
CA MET A 723 -0.37 -5.98 -18.66
C MET A 723 -0.66 -7.12 -17.70
N PHE A 724 -0.06 -7.10 -16.51
CA PHE A 724 -0.08 -8.24 -15.59
C PHE A 724 -1.23 -8.17 -14.58
N GLY A 725 -1.69 -6.97 -14.20
CA GLY A 725 -2.80 -6.75 -13.27
C GLY A 725 -4.17 -6.63 -13.95
N LEU A 726 -4.22 -6.19 -15.21
CA LEU A 726 -5.48 -5.95 -15.94
C LEU A 726 -5.61 -6.74 -17.26
N ASP A 727 -4.62 -7.60 -17.58
CA ASP A 727 -4.59 -8.37 -18.83
C ASP A 727 -4.81 -7.47 -20.08
N LEU A 728 -4.15 -6.31 -20.08
CA LEU A 728 -4.16 -5.39 -21.22
C LEU A 728 -3.00 -5.72 -22.18
N PRO A 729 -3.18 -5.45 -23.49
CA PRO A 729 -2.12 -5.67 -24.47
C PRO A 729 -0.88 -4.83 -24.17
N ARG A 730 0.28 -5.35 -24.56
CA ARG A 730 1.54 -4.61 -24.49
C ARG A 730 1.47 -3.35 -25.36
N VAL A 731 1.96 -2.24 -24.83
CA VAL A 731 2.15 -1.01 -25.60
C VAL A 731 3.22 -1.25 -26.69
N PRO A 732 2.90 -1.04 -27.98
CA PRO A 732 3.86 -1.17 -29.07
C PRO A 732 4.89 -0.02 -29.04
N ARG A 733 6.15 -0.32 -29.38
CA ARG A 733 7.27 0.64 -29.44
C ARG A 733 7.77 0.83 -30.86
#